data_AF-A0A3D4XHT9-F1
#
_entry.id   AF-A0A3D4XHT9-F1
#
_cell.length_a   1.000
_cell.length_b   1.000
_cell.length_c   1.000
_cell.angle_alpha   90.00
_cell.angle_beta   90.00
_cell.angle_gamma   90.00
#
_symmetry.space_group_name_H-M   'P 1'
#
loop_
_entity.id
_entity.type
_entity.pdbx_description
1 polymer ?
#
loop_
_entity_poly.entity_id
_entity_poly.type
_entity_poly.pdbx_seq_one_letter_code
_entity_poly.pdbx_strand_id
1 'polypeptide(L)'
;MKRINTFKALLHFALVALVMMPAVLTTAAEKILAEEIGLAEGNLSAEKKAGESMVFDSRVYVNKGEQREGRVRKSVAIRKNDMKKSVTIRGRVVDEKGVGIEGVVVSEGFNVARSGRMGEFNLERSPRAKFVFISTPSGYEHIGPFYYTLEPANRIQADSPSDAAKSNNDKKNISNKVIGEQHKNLPDSNSDKKNTSNKVIGEQHKNLTDSNNDKQNISNKVIGDQYKSLSESNISQNKTGSSGQSEILFPLRKTEKESNLFIHTGDTEESVYRDWMDIFKENIANNDYAFVLFNGDICYEPGLRLHAEHFTTDKLGVRIVYSVGNHDLVDGAYGEELFEQLFGPVWYSFNVGGVHFINTPVLIGDRKPSYNADDMYNWMRKDLESIPEGTPVVLFNHHLLGFEQKFKLKTETQELDLGKYNLKGYLHAHYHTNLFHKTDRGVAVMATMSPNKGGKDHSPSSFRVVEFNTLGNLSTHLKYSPLRKHIVANAFLMAGGEVCNVVAAIYDTPSEVTEATLMIAGAEFQLTQNSSWSWSTTFVPGIEAKNIMRPAERLNKNLLNPVVIESKAIRHNDQPKLRVKFSDGSTVITIVNILEGANSEIVKTTQPGTNENAAISTTKNSPKIEWVKNLGGNIFMTSPLITQNLVISATTDDNMALDAAICALDRVTGEVAWKFNTHNSVKNNLHLYNGVVFAADAEGFVYAIDAQSGELKWERPLRQNIIQYPYTQGVVVSRGVVYAGQGYYLTALDAVNGEVLWVNTHWRGDVATVANPIVDETNNILLTAAYWTGRFAHDATTGKLIWEKRDGDTRYADNSPVLFDGKFYYASPGFITEVDPMSGEELMKFKIDYRINSNSRPLVTEKYYITGTTDKGVVAYDRSNGYKELWNFKTNPALLYTAPYTKDFQMTVDGGVALKGNNLYFGANDGYIYCVDVRNGRFIWRINTGSPILGNLVIEGETLYIADFAGNLWAVKI
;
A
#
# COMPACT_ATOMS: atom_id res chain seq x y z
N MET A 1 -18.95 -50.31 4.88
CA MET A 1 -17.64 -49.58 4.95
C MET A 1 -17.24 -48.86 3.65
N LYS A 2 -17.39 -49.42 2.44
CA LYS A 2 -17.03 -48.68 1.20
C LYS A 2 -17.94 -47.49 0.81
N ARG A 3 -19.17 -47.37 1.35
CA ARG A 3 -20.06 -46.21 1.11
C ARG A 3 -19.87 -45.02 2.06
N ILE A 4 -19.13 -45.18 3.16
CA ILE A 4 -18.87 -44.10 4.14
C ILE A 4 -17.65 -43.26 3.74
N ASN A 5 -16.67 -43.87 3.04
CA ASN A 5 -15.49 -43.15 2.55
C ASN A 5 -15.80 -42.26 1.33
N THR A 6 -16.79 -42.62 0.50
CA THR A 6 -17.23 -41.78 -0.63
C THR A 6 -18.00 -40.54 -0.16
N PHE A 7 -18.71 -40.63 0.96
CA PHE A 7 -19.45 -39.50 1.54
C PHE A 7 -18.49 -38.50 2.24
N LYS A 8 -17.42 -38.98 2.88
CA LYS A 8 -16.34 -38.12 3.40
C LYS A 8 -15.52 -37.44 2.30
N ALA A 9 -15.32 -38.09 1.15
CA ALA A 9 -14.66 -37.49 -0.01
C ALA A 9 -15.52 -36.41 -0.70
N LEU A 10 -16.84 -36.61 -0.80
CA LEU A 10 -17.77 -35.60 -1.33
C LEU A 10 -17.98 -34.42 -0.36
N LEU A 11 -17.94 -34.65 0.95
CA LEU A 11 -17.97 -33.57 1.94
C LEU A 11 -16.67 -32.75 1.95
N HIS A 12 -15.52 -33.38 1.66
CA HIS A 12 -14.25 -32.68 1.43
C HIS A 12 -14.27 -31.82 0.15
N PHE A 13 -14.88 -32.32 -0.94
CA PHE A 13 -15.03 -31.54 -2.18
C PHE A 13 -16.03 -30.37 -2.04
N ALA A 14 -17.11 -30.54 -1.27
CA ALA A 14 -18.04 -29.46 -0.99
C ALA A 14 -17.45 -28.39 -0.05
N LEU A 15 -16.56 -28.77 0.87
CA LEU A 15 -15.83 -27.81 1.71
C LEU A 15 -14.80 -27.01 0.91
N VAL A 16 -14.16 -27.61 -0.10
CA VAL A 16 -13.21 -26.94 -1.01
C VAL A 16 -13.92 -25.99 -1.98
N ALA A 17 -15.15 -26.28 -2.40
CA ALA A 17 -15.95 -25.37 -3.22
C ALA A 17 -16.44 -24.11 -2.43
N LEU A 18 -16.59 -24.20 -1.11
CA LEU A 18 -16.90 -23.03 -0.26
C LEU A 18 -15.69 -22.12 0.03
N VAL A 19 -14.48 -22.50 -0.40
CA VAL A 19 -13.27 -21.65 -0.36
C VAL A 19 -13.29 -20.59 -1.49
N MET A 20 -14.24 -20.66 -2.43
CA MET A 20 -14.21 -19.93 -3.71
C MET A 20 -15.18 -18.72 -3.84
N MET A 21 -15.69 -18.12 -2.77
CA MET A 21 -16.57 -16.94 -2.88
C MET A 21 -16.18 -15.79 -1.93
N PRO A 22 -15.45 -14.77 -2.42
CA PRO A 22 -15.29 -13.50 -1.74
C PRO A 22 -15.94 -12.37 -2.55
N ALA A 23 -17.27 -12.37 -2.75
CA ALA A 23 -17.97 -11.22 -3.36
C ALA A 23 -19.50 -11.32 -3.31
N VAL A 24 -20.13 -11.61 -2.16
CA VAL A 24 -21.56 -11.27 -1.94
C VAL A 24 -21.78 -11.04 -0.44
N LEU A 25 -21.35 -9.90 0.10
CA LEU A 25 -21.80 -9.40 1.42
C LEU A 25 -21.52 -7.90 1.56
N THR A 26 -21.96 -7.11 0.58
CA THR A 26 -21.95 -5.63 0.65
C THR A 26 -23.26 -4.97 0.21
N THR A 27 -24.32 -5.74 -0.04
CA THR A 27 -25.67 -5.18 -0.34
C THR A 27 -26.77 -5.74 0.55
N ALA A 28 -26.49 -5.91 1.84
CA ALA A 28 -27.48 -6.29 2.86
C ALA A 28 -27.48 -5.32 4.06
N ALA A 29 -27.18 -4.03 3.83
CA ALA A 29 -27.23 -2.98 4.85
C ALA A 29 -28.29 -1.88 4.59
N GLU A 30 -29.21 -2.07 3.63
CA GLU A 30 -30.32 -1.13 3.37
C GLU A 30 -31.71 -1.78 3.33
N LYS A 31 -31.90 -2.97 3.91
CA LYS A 31 -33.23 -3.59 3.94
C LYS A 31 -33.52 -4.47 5.15
N ILE A 32 -33.43 -3.88 6.35
CA ILE A 32 -34.17 -4.36 7.53
C ILE A 32 -34.78 -3.14 8.23
N LEU A 33 -35.97 -2.77 7.80
CA LEU A 33 -36.95 -2.01 8.56
C LEU A 33 -38.32 -2.52 8.15
N ALA A 34 -38.71 -3.68 8.70
CA ALA A 34 -40.07 -4.17 8.90
C ALA A 34 -40.01 -5.62 9.41
N GLU A 35 -40.13 -5.78 10.73
CA GLU A 35 -40.73 -6.98 11.30
C GLU A 35 -42.19 -7.08 10.86
N GLU A 36 -42.68 -8.29 10.57
CA GLU A 36 -43.91 -8.86 11.17
C GLU A 36 -44.46 -10.03 10.33
N ILE A 37 -44.84 -11.10 11.05
CA ILE A 37 -45.64 -12.27 10.63
C ILE A 37 -44.85 -13.29 9.78
N GLY A 38 -44.47 -14.49 10.23
CA GLY A 38 -45.16 -15.43 11.11
C GLY A 38 -45.57 -16.67 10.31
N LEU A 39 -45.15 -17.86 10.77
CA LEU A 39 -45.58 -19.22 10.36
C LEU A 39 -44.97 -19.76 9.05
N ALA A 40 -44.62 -21.05 8.87
CA ALA A 40 -44.51 -22.23 9.72
C ALA A 40 -43.76 -23.33 8.92
N GLU A 41 -43.27 -24.33 9.63
CA GLU A 41 -42.58 -25.53 9.15
C GLU A 41 -43.38 -26.38 8.13
N GLY A 42 -42.67 -27.17 7.31
CA GLY A 42 -43.29 -28.24 6.52
C GLY A 42 -42.32 -29.06 5.67
N ASN A 43 -41.95 -30.24 6.17
CA ASN A 43 -41.22 -31.33 5.49
C ASN A 43 -41.68 -31.63 4.05
N LEU A 44 -40.77 -32.11 3.19
CA LEU A 44 -40.81 -33.50 2.67
C LEU A 44 -39.68 -33.83 1.68
N SER A 45 -39.42 -35.13 1.66
CA SER A 45 -38.28 -35.90 1.17
C SER A 45 -38.16 -36.08 -0.35
N ALA A 46 -36.97 -36.53 -0.73
CA ALA A 46 -36.48 -36.83 -2.07
C ALA A 46 -37.30 -37.84 -2.89
N GLU A 47 -37.24 -37.70 -4.22
CA GLU A 47 -37.07 -38.83 -5.14
C GLU A 47 -36.40 -38.38 -6.46
N LYS A 48 -35.38 -39.14 -6.89
CA LYS A 48 -34.65 -38.98 -8.15
C LYS A 48 -35.43 -39.65 -9.29
N LYS A 49 -35.64 -38.94 -10.40
CA LYS A 49 -35.77 -39.54 -11.74
C LYS A 49 -35.00 -38.73 -12.80
N ALA A 50 -34.38 -39.48 -13.70
CA ALA A 50 -33.49 -39.01 -14.76
C ALA A 50 -34.27 -38.54 -15.99
N GLY A 51 -33.69 -37.57 -16.69
CA GLY A 51 -33.99 -37.24 -18.08
C GLY A 51 -35.14 -36.27 -18.28
N GLU A 52 -34.84 -34.97 -18.31
CA GLU A 52 -35.45 -33.98 -19.22
C GLU A 52 -34.80 -32.60 -19.01
N SER A 53 -34.74 -31.83 -20.09
CA SER A 53 -34.15 -30.50 -20.20
C SER A 53 -34.72 -29.49 -19.18
N MET A 54 -33.87 -28.91 -18.35
CA MET A 54 -34.23 -27.73 -17.55
C MET A 54 -33.97 -26.44 -18.35
N VAL A 55 -35.08 -25.80 -18.72
CA VAL A 55 -35.17 -24.41 -19.10
C VAL A 55 -34.96 -23.56 -17.83
N PHE A 56 -33.95 -22.70 -17.80
CA PHE A 56 -33.85 -21.68 -16.75
C PHE A 56 -34.67 -20.45 -17.17
N ASP A 57 -35.79 -20.26 -16.49
CA ASP A 57 -36.64 -19.07 -16.53
C ASP A 57 -36.07 -18.04 -15.53
N SER A 58 -35.31 -17.06 -16.00
CA SER A 58 -34.88 -15.93 -15.18
C SER A 58 -35.98 -14.86 -15.16
N ARG A 59 -36.79 -14.84 -14.10
CA ARG A 59 -37.74 -13.75 -13.83
C ARG A 59 -37.00 -12.53 -13.32
N VAL A 60 -37.02 -11.46 -14.11
CA VAL A 60 -36.61 -10.11 -13.72
C VAL A 60 -37.77 -9.46 -12.96
N TYR A 61 -37.52 -8.97 -11.74
CA TYR A 61 -38.44 -8.09 -11.04
C TYR A 61 -38.30 -6.67 -11.60
N VAL A 62 -39.29 -6.23 -12.38
CA VAL A 62 -39.49 -4.82 -12.76
C VAL A 62 -40.68 -4.28 -11.99
N ASN A 63 -40.48 -3.20 -11.25
CA ASN A 63 -41.55 -2.49 -10.55
C ASN A 63 -42.38 -1.67 -11.56
N LYS A 64 -43.70 -1.63 -11.32
CA LYS A 64 -44.79 -1.36 -12.28
C LYS A 64 -44.76 -0.01 -13.00
N GLY A 65 -45.14 -0.04 -14.28
CA GLY A 65 -45.59 1.11 -15.07
C GLY A 65 -46.05 0.73 -16.48
N GLU A 66 -47.34 0.39 -16.61
CA GLU A 66 -48.15 0.28 -17.83
C GLU A 66 -47.88 -0.81 -18.90
N GLN A 67 -48.98 -1.46 -19.27
CA GLN A 67 -49.07 -2.57 -20.21
C GLN A 67 -49.04 -2.12 -21.67
N ARG A 68 -48.40 -2.93 -22.52
CA ARG A 68 -49.01 -3.46 -23.76
C ARG A 68 -48.23 -4.68 -24.25
N GLU A 69 -48.91 -5.83 -24.28
CA GLU A 69 -48.42 -7.08 -24.84
C GLU A 69 -48.27 -6.98 -26.37
N GLY A 70 -47.09 -7.31 -26.88
CA GLY A 70 -46.80 -7.48 -28.30
C GLY A 70 -45.87 -8.67 -28.49
N ARG A 71 -46.43 -9.86 -28.73
CA ARG A 71 -45.68 -11.12 -28.89
C ARG A 71 -45.12 -11.23 -30.31
N VAL A 72 -43.87 -10.84 -30.54
CA VAL A 72 -43.17 -11.11 -31.81
C VAL A 72 -42.27 -12.34 -31.66
N ARG A 73 -42.75 -13.50 -32.15
CA ARG A 73 -41.90 -14.67 -32.39
C ARG A 73 -41.09 -14.43 -33.66
N LYS A 74 -39.80 -14.11 -33.56
CA LYS A 74 -38.83 -14.34 -34.64
C LYS A 74 -38.01 -15.57 -34.29
N SER A 75 -38.43 -16.72 -34.83
CA SER A 75 -37.57 -17.90 -34.92
C SER A 75 -36.54 -17.66 -36.02
N VAL A 76 -35.29 -17.37 -35.66
CA VAL A 76 -34.16 -17.47 -36.60
C VAL A 76 -33.64 -18.90 -36.50
N ALA A 77 -34.05 -19.73 -37.47
CA ALA A 77 -33.43 -21.02 -37.70
C ALA A 77 -32.02 -20.77 -38.27
N ILE A 78 -30.99 -20.91 -37.46
CA ILE A 78 -29.60 -20.92 -37.93
C ILE A 78 -29.40 -22.24 -38.68
N ARG A 79 -29.26 -22.17 -40.01
CA ARG A 79 -28.83 -23.32 -40.82
C ARG A 79 -27.41 -23.70 -40.40
N LYS A 80 -27.22 -24.93 -39.95
CA LYS A 80 -25.92 -25.61 -39.91
C LYS A 80 -25.41 -25.75 -41.34
N ASN A 81 -24.67 -24.77 -41.86
CA ASN A 81 -23.67 -24.93 -42.95
C ASN A 81 -22.99 -23.63 -43.42
N ASP A 82 -22.80 -22.64 -42.55
CA ASP A 82 -21.78 -21.62 -42.82
C ASP A 82 -20.45 -22.11 -42.25
N MET A 83 -19.64 -22.75 -43.09
CA MET A 83 -18.22 -22.96 -42.80
C MET A 83 -17.59 -21.58 -42.55
N LYS A 84 -17.37 -21.22 -41.28
CA LYS A 84 -16.55 -20.05 -40.92
C LYS A 84 -15.20 -20.21 -41.60
N LYS A 85 -14.93 -19.43 -42.66
CA LYS A 85 -13.57 -19.27 -43.18
C LYS A 85 -12.71 -18.84 -42.00
N SER A 86 -11.71 -19.64 -41.63
CA SER A 86 -10.70 -19.20 -40.68
C SER A 86 -10.01 -17.98 -41.29
N VAL A 87 -10.07 -16.86 -40.57
CA VAL A 87 -9.38 -15.65 -40.98
C VAL A 87 -7.94 -15.81 -40.52
N THR A 88 -7.00 -15.91 -41.43
CA THR A 88 -5.57 -15.93 -41.09
C THR A 88 -5.08 -14.50 -40.94
N ILE A 89 -4.43 -14.19 -39.81
CA ILE A 89 -3.66 -12.97 -39.62
C ILE A 89 -2.27 -13.21 -40.19
N ARG A 90 -1.81 -12.32 -41.06
CA ARG A 90 -0.50 -12.39 -41.70
C ARG A 90 0.28 -11.11 -41.45
N GLY A 91 1.58 -11.25 -41.28
CA GLY A 91 2.42 -10.12 -41.01
C GLY A 91 3.90 -10.43 -40.99
N ARG A 92 4.70 -9.42 -40.64
CA ARG A 92 6.14 -9.54 -40.44
C ARG A 92 6.58 -8.82 -39.17
N VAL A 93 7.58 -9.40 -38.50
CA VAL A 93 8.36 -8.76 -37.44
C VAL A 93 9.72 -8.40 -38.01
N VAL A 94 10.07 -7.12 -38.01
CA VAL A 94 11.26 -6.61 -38.68
C VAL A 94 12.06 -5.67 -37.80
N ASP A 95 13.34 -5.49 -38.07
CA ASP A 95 14.13 -4.42 -37.46
C ASP A 95 13.85 -3.04 -38.10
N GLU A 96 14.49 -1.99 -37.59
CA GLU A 96 14.39 -0.61 -38.10
C GLU A 96 14.80 -0.45 -39.58
N LYS A 97 15.52 -1.43 -40.14
CA LYS A 97 15.97 -1.48 -41.54
C LYS A 97 15.06 -2.35 -42.40
N GLY A 98 14.02 -2.96 -41.82
CA GLY A 98 13.09 -3.86 -42.51
C GLY A 98 13.59 -5.30 -42.65
N VAL A 99 14.67 -5.68 -41.95
CA VAL A 99 15.19 -7.05 -41.95
C VAL A 99 14.34 -7.92 -41.01
N GLY A 100 13.93 -9.09 -41.47
CA GLY A 100 13.13 -10.03 -40.68
C GLY A 100 13.82 -10.48 -39.39
N ILE A 101 13.05 -10.55 -38.30
CA ILE A 101 13.52 -11.08 -37.02
C ILE A 101 12.86 -12.44 -36.79
N GLU A 102 13.67 -13.50 -36.76
CA GLU A 102 13.22 -14.88 -36.60
C GLU A 102 12.85 -15.22 -35.15
N GLY A 103 11.85 -16.08 -34.98
CA GLY A 103 11.53 -16.74 -33.73
C GLY A 103 10.78 -15.88 -32.72
N VAL A 104 10.34 -14.68 -33.09
CA VAL A 104 9.53 -13.79 -32.26
C VAL A 104 8.13 -14.36 -32.11
N VAL A 105 7.66 -14.42 -30.87
CA VAL A 105 6.32 -14.92 -30.54
C VAL A 105 5.28 -13.88 -30.94
N VAL A 106 4.26 -14.32 -31.68
CA VAL A 106 3.12 -13.51 -32.12
C VAL A 106 1.84 -14.18 -31.65
N SER A 107 0.94 -13.42 -31.04
CA SER A 107 -0.31 -13.95 -30.48
C SER A 107 -1.50 -13.02 -30.72
N GLU A 108 -2.70 -13.61 -30.75
CA GLU A 108 -3.97 -12.88 -30.80
C GLU A 108 -4.75 -12.94 -29.48
N GLY A 109 -4.15 -13.56 -28.46
CA GLY A 109 -4.73 -13.78 -27.13
C GLY A 109 -5.25 -15.22 -26.92
N PHE A 110 -5.45 -16.02 -27.96
CA PHE A 110 -5.87 -17.42 -27.85
C PHE A 110 -4.92 -18.43 -28.52
N ASN A 111 -4.24 -18.00 -29.59
CA ASN A 111 -3.28 -18.78 -30.36
C ASN A 111 -1.93 -18.08 -30.40
N VAL A 112 -0.87 -18.86 -30.65
CA VAL A 112 0.51 -18.40 -30.69
C VAL A 112 1.18 -18.95 -31.96
N ALA A 113 1.99 -18.11 -32.62
CA ALA A 113 2.87 -18.46 -33.72
C ALA A 113 4.26 -17.86 -33.48
N ARG A 114 5.26 -18.31 -34.24
CA ARG A 114 6.60 -17.72 -34.25
C ARG A 114 6.92 -17.17 -35.63
N SER A 115 7.61 -16.03 -35.68
CA SER A 115 8.09 -15.48 -36.94
C SER A 115 9.16 -16.37 -37.58
N GLY A 116 9.15 -16.45 -38.91
CA GLY A 116 10.16 -17.13 -39.70
C GLY A 116 11.41 -16.26 -39.95
N ARG A 117 12.31 -16.76 -40.80
CA ARG A 117 13.61 -16.10 -41.09
C ARG A 117 13.49 -14.71 -41.71
N MET A 118 12.42 -14.47 -42.46
CA MET A 118 12.12 -13.16 -43.05
C MET A 118 11.18 -12.34 -42.16
N GLY A 119 11.01 -12.75 -40.90
CA GLY A 119 10.12 -12.12 -39.93
C GLY A 119 8.65 -12.51 -40.12
N GLU A 120 8.32 -13.33 -41.12
CA GLU A 120 6.96 -13.65 -41.52
C GLU A 120 6.22 -14.51 -40.51
N PHE A 121 4.96 -14.21 -40.25
CA PHE A 121 4.09 -15.03 -39.41
C PHE A 121 2.72 -15.24 -40.04
N ASN A 122 2.12 -16.38 -39.72
CA ASN A 122 0.75 -16.72 -40.07
C ASN A 122 0.06 -17.27 -38.81
N LEU A 123 -1.07 -16.70 -38.45
CA LEU A 123 -1.80 -17.04 -37.22
C LEU A 123 -3.28 -17.21 -37.51
N GLU A 124 -3.86 -18.34 -37.11
CA GLU A 124 -5.31 -18.53 -37.23
C GLU A 124 -6.05 -17.68 -36.19
N ARG A 125 -6.92 -16.78 -36.65
CA ARG A 125 -7.66 -15.88 -35.76
C ARG A 125 -8.79 -16.60 -35.04
N SER A 126 -8.78 -16.58 -33.71
CA SER A 126 -9.95 -16.87 -32.89
C SER A 126 -11.07 -15.87 -33.18
N PRO A 127 -12.34 -16.30 -33.29
CA PRO A 127 -13.48 -15.40 -33.45
C PRO A 127 -13.66 -14.39 -32.31
N ARG A 128 -13.03 -14.65 -31.14
CA ARG A 128 -13.03 -13.78 -29.96
C ARG A 128 -11.82 -12.85 -29.90
N ALA A 129 -10.84 -13.00 -30.79
CA ALA A 129 -9.65 -12.17 -30.82
C ALA A 129 -9.96 -10.73 -31.21
N LYS A 130 -9.58 -9.80 -30.32
CA LYS A 130 -9.69 -8.35 -30.50
C LYS A 130 -8.37 -7.68 -30.85
N PHE A 131 -7.25 -8.36 -30.57
CA PHE A 131 -5.90 -7.84 -30.77
C PHE A 131 -5.03 -8.86 -31.48
N VAL A 132 -3.92 -8.38 -32.04
CA VAL A 132 -2.73 -9.17 -32.32
C VAL A 132 -1.53 -8.43 -31.77
N PHE A 133 -0.63 -9.13 -31.09
CA PHE A 133 0.51 -8.55 -30.39
C PHE A 133 1.72 -9.47 -30.48
N ILE A 134 2.89 -8.92 -30.14
CA ILE A 134 4.15 -9.67 -30.10
C ILE A 134 4.70 -9.75 -28.68
N SER A 135 5.35 -10.87 -28.37
CA SER A 135 6.23 -10.93 -27.20
C SER A 135 7.57 -10.33 -27.61
N THR A 136 7.78 -9.06 -27.22
CA THR A 136 8.99 -8.32 -27.60
C THR A 136 10.24 -9.14 -27.20
N PRO A 137 11.14 -9.47 -28.13
CA PRO A 137 12.33 -10.27 -27.82
C PRO A 137 13.35 -9.46 -27.01
N SER A 138 14.20 -10.14 -26.23
CA SER A 138 15.29 -9.48 -25.52
C SER A 138 16.28 -8.85 -26.50
N GLY A 139 16.80 -7.69 -26.13
CA GLY A 139 17.65 -6.83 -26.95
C GLY A 139 16.87 -5.95 -27.92
N TYR A 140 15.54 -5.83 -27.78
CA TYR A 140 14.70 -5.04 -28.67
C TYR A 140 13.62 -4.23 -27.96
N GLU A 141 13.29 -3.10 -28.56
CA GLU A 141 12.13 -2.26 -28.24
C GLU A 141 11.22 -2.14 -29.46
N HIS A 142 9.92 -1.94 -29.26
CA HIS A 142 8.99 -1.69 -30.34
C HIS A 142 9.09 -0.24 -30.83
N ILE A 143 8.97 -0.06 -32.15
CA ILE A 143 8.79 1.25 -32.78
C ILE A 143 7.28 1.40 -33.04
N GLY A 144 6.57 2.14 -32.20
CA GLY A 144 5.10 2.17 -32.22
C GLY A 144 4.49 1.06 -31.36
N PRO A 145 3.21 0.69 -31.54
CA PRO A 145 2.54 -0.18 -30.57
C PRO A 145 3.02 -1.63 -30.68
N PHE A 146 3.11 -2.32 -29.54
CA PHE A 146 3.40 -3.76 -29.50
C PHE A 146 2.19 -4.63 -29.91
N TYR A 147 1.04 -3.99 -30.16
CA TYR A 147 -0.21 -4.64 -30.56
C TYR A 147 -0.98 -3.81 -31.60
N TYR A 148 -1.87 -4.48 -32.32
CA TYR A 148 -2.86 -3.86 -33.20
C TYR A 148 -4.26 -4.39 -32.89
N THR A 149 -5.26 -3.51 -32.98
CA THR A 149 -6.68 -3.89 -32.87
C THR A 149 -7.15 -4.61 -34.14
N LEU A 150 -7.94 -5.66 -33.99
CA LEU A 150 -8.52 -6.42 -35.09
C LEU A 150 -10.00 -6.07 -35.27
N GLU A 151 -10.38 -5.66 -36.48
CA GLU A 151 -11.79 -5.41 -36.83
C GLU A 151 -12.70 -6.61 -36.56
N PRO A 152 -13.97 -6.44 -36.14
CA PRO A 152 -14.90 -7.53 -35.93
C PRO A 152 -15.09 -8.36 -37.22
N ALA A 153 -15.01 -9.69 -37.12
CA ALA A 153 -15.02 -10.60 -38.27
C ALA A 153 -16.32 -10.62 -39.12
N ASN A 154 -17.30 -9.75 -38.84
CA ASN A 154 -18.63 -9.74 -39.45
C ASN A 154 -18.91 -8.62 -40.45
N ARG A 155 -17.92 -7.85 -40.92
CA ARG A 155 -18.08 -7.02 -42.13
C ARG A 155 -17.67 -7.80 -43.38
N ILE A 156 -18.55 -8.68 -43.85
CA ILE A 156 -18.54 -9.07 -45.27
C ILE A 156 -19.23 -7.94 -46.04
N GLN A 157 -18.46 -7.31 -46.93
CA GLN A 157 -18.92 -6.33 -47.91
C GLN A 157 -20.19 -6.84 -48.61
N ALA A 158 -21.29 -6.08 -48.49
CA ALA A 158 -22.38 -6.19 -49.45
C ALA A 158 -21.89 -5.51 -50.73
N ASP A 159 -21.68 -6.32 -51.77
CA ASP A 159 -21.39 -5.84 -53.11
C ASP A 159 -22.45 -4.84 -53.57
N SER A 160 -22.00 -3.70 -54.09
CA SER A 160 -22.84 -2.72 -54.76
C SER A 160 -23.36 -3.31 -56.08
N PRO A 161 -24.65 -3.14 -56.43
CA PRO A 161 -25.10 -3.42 -57.78
C PRO A 161 -24.57 -2.34 -58.72
N SER A 162 -23.81 -2.78 -59.72
CA SER A 162 -23.31 -1.98 -60.84
C SER A 162 -24.42 -1.38 -61.70
N ASP A 163 -24.21 -0.12 -62.07
CA ASP A 163 -24.71 0.64 -63.22
C ASP A 163 -25.68 -0.01 -64.21
N ALA A 164 -26.89 0.54 -64.29
CA ALA A 164 -27.67 0.65 -65.52
C ALA A 164 -28.69 1.81 -65.43
N ALA A 165 -28.33 2.98 -65.99
CA ALA A 165 -29.15 3.77 -66.93
C ALA A 165 -28.67 5.23 -67.02
N LYS A 166 -28.22 5.62 -68.22
CA LYS A 166 -27.83 6.97 -68.61
C LYS A 166 -29.05 7.87 -68.90
N SER A 167 -28.78 9.17 -68.75
CA SER A 167 -29.35 10.34 -69.48
C SER A 167 -30.72 10.88 -69.05
N ASN A 168 -30.78 12.13 -68.60
CA ASN A 168 -30.93 13.29 -69.51
C ASN A 168 -31.01 14.64 -68.75
N ASN A 169 -30.21 15.59 -69.22
CA ASN A 169 -30.36 17.04 -69.36
C ASN A 169 -31.27 17.87 -68.42
N ASP A 170 -30.61 18.84 -67.78
CA ASP A 170 -30.98 20.25 -67.57
C ASP A 170 -32.30 20.78 -68.17
N LYS A 171 -33.11 21.43 -67.31
CA LYS A 171 -33.35 22.90 -67.33
C LYS A 171 -34.39 23.37 -66.29
N LYS A 172 -33.98 24.41 -65.55
CA LYS A 172 -34.74 25.61 -65.12
C LYS A 172 -35.92 25.46 -64.11
N ASN A 173 -35.75 26.10 -62.94
CA ASN A 173 -36.21 27.46 -62.59
C ASN A 173 -36.99 27.61 -61.25
N ILE A 174 -36.69 28.74 -60.56
CA ILE A 174 -37.55 29.57 -59.67
C ILE A 174 -37.34 29.47 -58.13
N SER A 175 -36.48 30.40 -57.66
CA SER A 175 -36.61 31.42 -56.58
C SER A 175 -37.26 31.17 -55.21
N ASN A 176 -36.51 31.59 -54.17
CA ASN A 176 -36.84 32.43 -52.99
C ASN A 176 -38.32 32.73 -52.64
N LYS A 177 -38.74 32.50 -51.38
CA LYS A 177 -38.85 33.53 -50.29
C LYS A 177 -39.49 33.00 -48.99
N VAL A 178 -38.80 33.29 -47.88
CA VAL A 178 -39.20 33.79 -46.52
C VAL A 178 -40.69 33.82 -46.10
N ILE A 179 -40.95 33.47 -44.83
CA ILE A 179 -41.71 34.12 -43.71
C ILE A 179 -41.88 33.01 -42.64
N GLY A 180 -41.63 33.13 -41.32
CA GLY A 180 -41.72 34.23 -40.36
C GLY A 180 -42.86 33.94 -39.36
N GLU A 181 -42.63 34.16 -38.05
CA GLU A 181 -43.63 34.31 -36.94
C GLU A 181 -44.16 33.06 -36.20
N GLN A 182 -44.54 33.09 -34.90
CA GLN A 182 -44.55 34.07 -33.80
C GLN A 182 -44.82 33.33 -32.46
N HIS A 183 -44.34 33.89 -31.34
CA HIS A 183 -44.73 33.57 -29.96
C HIS A 183 -45.98 34.36 -29.51
N LYS A 184 -46.76 33.80 -28.57
CA LYS A 184 -47.68 34.41 -27.54
C LYS A 184 -48.42 33.24 -26.84
N ASN A 185 -48.88 33.20 -25.58
CA ASN A 185 -49.02 34.10 -24.43
C ASN A 185 -49.31 33.25 -23.15
N LEU A 186 -48.76 33.69 -22.00
CA LEU A 186 -49.26 33.84 -20.59
C LEU A 186 -50.63 33.25 -20.11
N PRO A 187 -50.96 33.13 -18.78
CA PRO A 187 -50.52 34.02 -17.66
C PRO A 187 -50.31 33.45 -16.22
N ASP A 188 -49.64 34.29 -15.40
CA ASP A 188 -49.82 34.72 -13.98
C ASP A 188 -49.99 33.68 -12.83
N SER A 189 -49.48 33.86 -11.59
CA SER A 189 -49.41 35.06 -10.74
C SER A 189 -48.51 34.90 -9.50
N ASN A 190 -47.86 36.02 -9.12
CA ASN A 190 -47.62 36.61 -7.79
C ASN A 190 -47.26 35.78 -6.53
N SER A 191 -46.14 36.13 -5.88
CA SER A 191 -46.04 37.15 -4.80
C SER A 191 -44.75 36.90 -3.99
N ASP A 192 -43.81 37.86 -3.97
CA ASP A 192 -43.52 38.81 -2.85
C ASP A 192 -43.11 38.08 -1.56
N LYS A 193 -42.09 38.42 -0.76
CA LYS A 193 -41.26 39.60 -0.44
C LYS A 193 -40.52 39.17 0.85
N LYS A 194 -39.42 39.71 1.36
CA LYS A 194 -38.37 40.69 1.00
C LYS A 194 -37.49 40.75 2.26
N ASN A 195 -36.19 40.99 2.06
CA ASN A 195 -35.33 41.87 2.87
C ASN A 195 -35.09 41.53 4.37
N THR A 196 -33.94 41.81 4.98
CA THR A 196 -33.07 43.00 4.85
C THR A 196 -31.74 42.67 5.56
N SER A 197 -30.57 42.89 4.93
CA SER A 197 -29.63 44.02 5.17
C SER A 197 -28.85 43.92 6.49
N ASN A 198 -27.61 44.37 6.66
CA ASN A 198 -26.58 45.01 5.85
C ASN A 198 -25.34 45.00 6.80
N LYS A 199 -24.15 44.63 6.33
CA LYS A 199 -23.08 45.59 5.93
C LYS A 199 -22.41 46.30 7.12
N VAL A 200 -21.08 46.19 7.23
CA VAL A 200 -20.10 47.31 7.21
C VAL A 200 -18.70 46.79 7.61
N ILE A 201 -17.75 46.76 6.66
CA ILE A 201 -16.49 47.55 6.58
C ILE A 201 -15.49 47.16 7.69
N GLY A 202 -14.34 46.54 7.42
CA GLY A 202 -13.22 46.97 6.55
C GLY A 202 -11.97 46.95 7.47
N GLU A 203 -10.73 46.89 7.03
CA GLU A 203 -10.08 46.94 5.74
C GLU A 203 -8.57 46.73 6.04
N GLN A 204 -7.78 46.38 5.01
CA GLN A 204 -6.31 46.59 4.91
C GLN A 204 -5.39 45.54 5.54
N HIS A 205 -4.41 44.92 4.86
CA HIS A 205 -3.86 44.97 3.47
C HIS A 205 -3.09 43.63 3.28
N LYS A 206 -3.22 42.83 2.21
CA LYS A 206 -2.68 43.01 0.82
C LYS A 206 -1.16 43.24 0.81
N ASN A 207 -0.29 42.59 0.02
CA ASN A 207 -0.38 41.80 -1.22
C ASN A 207 0.91 40.97 -1.37
N LEU A 208 0.85 39.81 -2.05
CA LEU A 208 1.30 39.64 -3.44
C LEU A 208 1.20 38.16 -3.85
N THR A 209 0.08 37.85 -4.49
CA THR A 209 -0.08 36.82 -5.52
C THR A 209 -0.58 37.53 -6.76
N ASP A 210 -0.06 37.15 -7.93
CA ASP A 210 -0.70 37.16 -9.26
C ASP A 210 0.25 36.33 -10.14
N SER A 211 -0.13 35.42 -11.02
CA SER A 211 -1.33 35.22 -11.86
C SER A 211 -1.17 33.80 -12.48
N ASN A 212 -2.15 32.94 -12.78
CA ASN A 212 -3.41 33.11 -13.47
C ASN A 212 -4.30 31.88 -13.16
N ASN A 213 -5.57 32.13 -12.85
CA ASN A 213 -6.63 31.14 -12.74
C ASN A 213 -7.64 31.46 -13.84
N ASP A 214 -7.63 30.70 -14.94
CA ASP A 214 -8.72 30.70 -15.91
C ASP A 214 -9.54 29.42 -15.73
N LYS A 215 -10.80 29.61 -15.36
CA LYS A 215 -11.83 28.58 -15.30
C LYS A 215 -12.18 28.14 -16.72
N GLN A 216 -11.97 26.87 -17.03
CA GLN A 216 -12.62 26.21 -18.17
C GLN A 216 -13.49 25.05 -17.69
N ASN A 217 -14.79 25.32 -17.59
CA ASN A 217 -15.81 24.29 -17.73
C ASN A 217 -15.83 23.87 -19.21
N ILE A 218 -15.19 22.75 -19.54
CA ILE A 218 -15.32 22.12 -20.85
C ILE A 218 -16.19 20.87 -20.69
N SER A 219 -17.19 20.76 -21.56
CA SER A 219 -18.18 19.70 -21.58
C SER A 219 -17.58 18.32 -21.89
N ASN A 220 -18.12 17.28 -21.24
CA ASN A 220 -17.82 15.84 -21.39
C ASN A 220 -18.09 15.26 -22.80
N LYS A 221 -18.08 16.08 -23.86
CA LYS A 221 -18.37 15.68 -25.24
C LYS A 221 -17.19 15.86 -26.19
N VAL A 222 -16.15 16.62 -25.82
CA VAL A 222 -15.01 16.93 -26.69
C VAL A 222 -13.85 15.92 -26.54
N ILE A 223 -13.79 15.18 -25.43
CA ILE A 223 -12.71 14.20 -25.15
C ILE A 223 -12.90 12.90 -25.96
N GLY A 224 -14.15 12.55 -26.31
CA GLY A 224 -14.45 11.38 -27.15
C GLY A 224 -13.93 11.50 -28.59
N ASP A 225 -13.75 12.72 -29.11
CA ASP A 225 -13.30 12.95 -30.48
C ASP A 225 -11.76 12.98 -30.61
N GLN A 226 -11.02 13.30 -29.54
CA GLN A 226 -9.54 13.26 -29.53
C GLN A 226 -8.98 11.83 -29.40
N TYR A 227 -9.70 10.89 -28.77
CA TYR A 227 -9.29 9.47 -28.75
C TYR A 227 -9.64 8.73 -30.06
N LYS A 228 -10.64 9.23 -30.80
CA LYS A 228 -10.93 8.76 -32.17
C LYS A 228 -9.84 9.14 -33.16
N SER A 229 -9.18 10.30 -32.98
CA SER A 229 -8.09 10.70 -33.88
C SER A 229 -6.79 9.92 -33.63
N LEU A 230 -6.55 9.42 -32.42
CA LEU A 230 -5.43 8.52 -32.13
C LEU A 230 -5.64 7.13 -32.74
N SER A 231 -6.86 6.58 -32.73
CA SER A 231 -7.16 5.32 -33.42
C SER A 231 -7.17 5.46 -34.95
N GLU A 232 -7.59 6.61 -35.49
CA GLU A 232 -7.57 6.89 -36.93
C GLU A 232 -6.16 7.18 -37.47
N SER A 233 -5.24 7.72 -36.65
CA SER A 233 -3.85 7.95 -37.06
C SER A 233 -3.02 6.66 -37.23
N ASN A 234 -3.41 5.58 -36.54
CA ASN A 234 -2.76 4.27 -36.58
C ASN A 234 -3.09 3.43 -37.83
N ILE A 235 -4.00 3.88 -38.68
CA ILE A 235 -4.43 3.15 -39.90
C ILE A 235 -3.55 3.52 -41.12
N SER A 236 -2.75 4.58 -41.04
CA SER A 236 -2.09 5.17 -42.23
C SER A 236 -0.79 4.50 -42.70
N GLN A 237 -0.32 3.42 -42.06
CA GLN A 237 0.88 2.68 -42.52
C GLN A 237 0.59 1.34 -43.23
N ASN A 238 -0.66 1.06 -43.61
CA ASN A 238 -0.98 -0.11 -44.43
C ASN A 238 -0.59 0.11 -45.91
N LYS A 239 0.60 -0.32 -46.32
CA LYS A 239 0.94 -0.43 -47.75
C LYS A 239 0.04 -1.50 -48.39
N THR A 240 -0.83 -1.06 -49.29
CA THR A 240 -1.70 -1.93 -50.09
C THR A 240 -0.92 -2.63 -51.19
N GLY A 241 -0.51 -3.88 -50.92
CA GLY A 241 -0.11 -4.85 -51.96
C GLY A 241 -1.32 -5.50 -52.62
N SER A 242 -1.16 -5.95 -53.87
CA SER A 242 -2.21 -6.48 -54.76
C SER A 242 -2.78 -7.85 -54.36
N SER A 243 -3.30 -7.99 -53.13
CA SER A 243 -4.06 -9.16 -52.67
C SER A 243 -4.95 -8.87 -51.44
N GLY A 244 -5.61 -7.70 -51.36
CA GLY A 244 -6.82 -7.48 -50.53
C GLY A 244 -6.78 -7.71 -49.00
N GLN A 245 -5.65 -8.09 -48.39
CA GLN A 245 -5.47 -8.15 -46.93
C GLN A 245 -4.21 -7.36 -46.57
N SER A 246 -4.35 -6.35 -45.72
CA SER A 246 -3.23 -5.57 -45.18
C SER A 246 -2.34 -6.45 -44.32
N GLU A 247 -1.07 -6.55 -44.68
CA GLU A 247 -0.03 -7.24 -43.90
C GLU A 247 0.29 -6.43 -42.65
N ILE A 248 0.24 -7.06 -41.47
CA ILE A 248 0.58 -6.39 -40.19
C ILE A 248 2.10 -6.36 -40.03
N LEU A 249 2.66 -5.20 -39.70
CA LEU A 249 4.09 -5.02 -39.54
C LEU A 249 4.41 -4.65 -38.09
N PHE A 250 5.29 -5.41 -37.44
CA PHE A 250 5.84 -5.06 -36.12
C PHE A 250 7.31 -4.64 -36.28
N PRO A 251 7.61 -3.34 -36.37
CA PRO A 251 8.98 -2.86 -36.41
C PRO A 251 9.59 -2.80 -35.01
N LEU A 252 10.82 -3.30 -34.88
CA LEU A 252 11.59 -3.35 -33.65
C LEU A 252 12.92 -2.59 -33.82
N ARG A 253 13.35 -1.90 -32.78
CA ARG A 253 14.68 -1.29 -32.67
C ARG A 253 15.53 -2.14 -31.75
N LYS A 254 16.78 -2.42 -32.14
CA LYS A 254 17.73 -3.12 -31.28
C LYS A 254 18.23 -2.18 -30.18
N THR A 255 18.31 -2.66 -28.95
CA THR A 255 18.87 -1.91 -27.82
C THR A 255 20.32 -2.32 -27.58
N GLU A 256 21.21 -1.35 -27.32
CA GLU A 256 22.63 -1.62 -27.07
C GLU A 256 22.88 -2.13 -25.64
N LYS A 257 22.01 -1.74 -24.70
CA LYS A 257 22.02 -2.16 -23.30
C LYS A 257 20.57 -2.30 -22.84
N GLU A 258 20.27 -3.39 -22.15
CA GLU A 258 18.99 -3.54 -21.44
C GLU A 258 19.25 -3.37 -19.95
N SER A 259 18.47 -2.51 -19.32
CA SER A 259 18.43 -2.46 -17.86
C SER A 259 17.92 -3.79 -17.31
N ASN A 260 18.39 -4.14 -16.12
CA ASN A 260 17.94 -5.29 -15.35
C ASN A 260 17.10 -4.87 -14.12
N LEU A 261 16.65 -3.61 -14.09
CA LEU A 261 15.80 -3.03 -13.05
C LEU A 261 14.40 -2.78 -13.58
N PHE A 262 13.37 -3.01 -12.78
CA PHE A 262 12.01 -2.58 -13.08
C PHE A 262 11.28 -2.14 -11.81
N ILE A 263 10.27 -1.28 -11.95
CA ILE A 263 9.40 -0.88 -10.83
C ILE A 263 8.20 -1.84 -10.75
N HIS A 264 7.86 -2.29 -9.56
CA HIS A 264 6.61 -2.96 -9.23
C HIS A 264 5.80 -2.10 -8.24
N THR A 265 4.54 -1.82 -8.58
CA THR A 265 3.55 -1.14 -7.73
C THR A 265 2.15 -1.59 -8.14
N GLY A 266 1.16 -1.47 -7.27
CA GLY A 266 -0.25 -1.65 -7.61
C GLY A 266 -1.15 -0.87 -6.65
N ASP A 267 -2.48 -1.04 -6.79
CA ASP A 267 -3.47 -0.42 -5.89
C ASP A 267 -3.32 1.11 -5.77
N THR A 268 -2.96 1.80 -6.86
CA THR A 268 -2.79 3.25 -6.81
C THR A 268 -4.09 3.94 -6.40
N GLU A 269 -5.24 3.41 -6.87
CA GLU A 269 -6.59 3.92 -6.64
C GLU A 269 -6.64 5.45 -6.55
N GLU A 270 -6.05 6.08 -7.56
CA GLU A 270 -5.93 7.53 -7.63
C GLU A 270 -6.65 8.05 -8.86
N SER A 271 -7.56 8.98 -8.62
CA SER A 271 -8.34 9.64 -9.67
C SER A 271 -7.98 11.12 -9.82
N VAL A 272 -7.03 11.61 -9.03
CA VAL A 272 -6.59 13.01 -9.01
C VAL A 272 -5.08 13.10 -9.09
N TYR A 273 -4.59 14.03 -9.91
CA TYR A 273 -3.16 14.31 -9.99
C TYR A 273 -2.61 14.84 -8.66
N ARG A 274 -1.48 14.30 -8.18
CA ARG A 274 -0.87 14.66 -6.89
C ARG A 274 0.66 14.61 -6.94
N ASP A 275 1.29 15.24 -5.95
CA ASP A 275 2.75 15.41 -5.85
C ASP A 275 3.55 14.09 -5.89
N TRP A 276 2.97 12.98 -5.40
CA TRP A 276 3.62 11.67 -5.48
C TRP A 276 3.89 11.26 -6.93
N MET A 277 3.03 11.66 -7.88
CA MET A 277 3.18 11.34 -9.30
C MET A 277 4.39 12.06 -9.90
N ASP A 278 4.65 13.31 -9.49
CA ASP A 278 5.84 14.05 -9.93
C ASP A 278 7.11 13.40 -9.40
N ILE A 279 7.12 13.03 -8.12
CA ILE A 279 8.25 12.33 -7.49
C ILE A 279 8.50 10.97 -8.16
N PHE A 280 7.43 10.23 -8.45
CA PHE A 280 7.51 8.94 -9.14
C PHE A 280 8.06 9.09 -10.56
N LYS A 281 7.60 10.08 -11.32
CA LYS A 281 8.12 10.41 -12.66
C LYS A 281 9.59 10.81 -12.64
N GLU A 282 10.01 11.59 -11.65
CA GLU A 282 11.41 11.95 -11.49
C GLU A 282 12.29 10.76 -11.12
N ASN A 283 11.80 9.84 -10.26
CA ASN A 283 12.50 8.59 -10.01
C ASN A 283 12.70 7.81 -11.33
N ILE A 284 11.66 7.71 -12.17
CA ILE A 284 11.77 7.08 -13.48
C ILE A 284 12.80 7.79 -14.37
N ALA A 285 12.80 9.12 -14.40
CA ALA A 285 13.71 9.90 -15.24
C ALA A 285 15.19 9.82 -14.77
N ASN A 286 15.41 9.69 -13.46
CA ASN A 286 16.74 9.67 -12.86
C ASN A 286 17.40 8.28 -12.85
N ASN A 287 16.67 7.22 -13.19
CA ASN A 287 17.13 5.84 -13.09
C ASN A 287 16.88 5.05 -14.40
N ASP A 288 17.77 4.12 -14.70
CA ASP A 288 17.71 3.29 -15.90
C ASP A 288 16.82 2.06 -15.63
N TYR A 289 15.52 2.15 -15.90
CA TYR A 289 14.57 1.04 -15.74
C TYR A 289 14.21 0.40 -17.08
N ALA A 290 14.07 -0.93 -17.09
CA ALA A 290 13.60 -1.69 -18.24
C ALA A 290 12.09 -1.50 -18.49
N PHE A 291 11.31 -1.46 -17.42
CA PHE A 291 9.87 -1.21 -17.46
C PHE A 291 9.32 -0.79 -16.09
N VAL A 292 8.09 -0.28 -16.07
CA VAL A 292 7.31 0.02 -14.86
C VAL A 292 6.03 -0.79 -14.90
N LEU A 293 5.78 -1.58 -13.87
CA LEU A 293 4.60 -2.41 -13.71
C LEU A 293 3.62 -1.76 -12.72
N PHE A 294 2.43 -1.41 -13.21
CA PHE A 294 1.24 -1.10 -12.43
C PHE A 294 0.34 -2.36 -12.39
N ASN A 295 0.42 -3.10 -11.30
CA ASN A 295 -0.12 -4.44 -11.14
C ASN A 295 -1.58 -4.44 -10.63
N GLY A 296 -2.48 -3.77 -11.35
CA GLY A 296 -3.91 -3.74 -11.08
C GLY A 296 -4.38 -2.80 -9.97
N ASP A 297 -5.70 -2.67 -9.90
CA ASP A 297 -6.48 -1.76 -9.04
C ASP A 297 -5.98 -0.30 -9.19
N ILE A 298 -5.88 0.10 -10.45
CA ILE A 298 -5.70 1.50 -10.87
C ILE A 298 -6.92 2.29 -10.40
N CYS A 299 -8.12 1.69 -10.58
CA CYS A 299 -9.19 1.46 -9.59
C CYS A 299 -10.59 1.57 -10.18
N TYR A 300 -10.91 2.57 -10.98
CA TYR A 300 -12.20 2.68 -11.67
C TYR A 300 -11.99 3.59 -12.88
N GLU A 301 -13.03 3.85 -13.67
CA GLU A 301 -12.92 4.70 -14.86
C GLU A 301 -12.11 6.00 -14.64
N PRO A 302 -12.30 6.78 -13.57
CA PRO A 302 -11.50 7.98 -13.32
C PRO A 302 -10.00 7.70 -13.17
N GLY A 303 -9.63 6.65 -12.45
CA GLY A 303 -8.22 6.27 -12.24
C GLY A 303 -7.58 5.72 -13.52
N LEU A 304 -8.32 4.88 -14.26
CA LEU A 304 -7.87 4.37 -15.57
C LEU A 304 -7.57 5.51 -16.53
N ARG A 305 -8.45 6.52 -16.60
CA ARG A 305 -8.26 7.70 -17.46
C ARG A 305 -7.09 8.57 -17.00
N LEU A 306 -6.93 8.80 -15.69
CA LEU A 306 -5.79 9.54 -15.13
C LEU A 306 -4.47 8.87 -15.51
N HIS A 307 -4.38 7.55 -15.37
CA HIS A 307 -3.18 6.80 -15.72
C HIS A 307 -2.90 6.83 -17.23
N ALA A 308 -3.92 6.66 -18.07
CA ALA A 308 -3.77 6.83 -19.52
C ALA A 308 -3.33 8.26 -19.91
N GLU A 309 -3.68 9.26 -19.10
CA GLU A 309 -3.24 10.64 -19.30
C GLU A 309 -1.81 10.90 -18.82
N HIS A 310 -1.29 10.22 -17.79
CA HIS A 310 -0.02 10.64 -17.17
C HIS A 310 1.09 9.60 -17.17
N PHE A 311 0.76 8.32 -17.34
CA PHE A 311 1.68 7.20 -17.21
C PHE A 311 1.59 6.30 -18.44
N THR A 312 2.14 6.78 -19.55
CA THR A 312 2.27 6.03 -20.81
C THR A 312 3.73 5.93 -21.22
N THR A 313 4.07 4.91 -22.02
CA THR A 313 5.42 4.70 -22.54
C THR A 313 5.97 5.96 -23.21
N ASP A 314 5.17 6.60 -24.07
CA ASP A 314 5.59 7.82 -24.80
C ASP A 314 5.87 9.01 -23.88
N LYS A 315 5.16 9.13 -22.75
CA LYS A 315 5.30 10.25 -21.82
C LYS A 315 6.46 10.06 -20.85
N LEU A 316 6.79 8.81 -20.52
CA LEU A 316 7.80 8.49 -19.51
C LEU A 316 9.13 8.03 -20.11
N GLY A 317 9.17 7.70 -21.40
CA GLY A 317 10.37 7.20 -22.07
C GLY A 317 10.78 5.79 -21.65
N VAL A 318 9.93 5.07 -20.90
CA VAL A 318 10.15 3.71 -20.42
C VAL A 318 8.89 2.88 -20.65
N ARG A 319 9.03 1.58 -20.92
CA ARG A 319 7.89 0.68 -21.13
C ARG A 319 6.99 0.66 -19.89
N ILE A 320 5.69 0.94 -20.08
CA ILE A 320 4.69 0.80 -19.02
C ILE A 320 3.89 -0.48 -19.24
N VAL A 321 3.77 -1.27 -18.17
CA VAL A 321 3.05 -2.55 -18.12
C VAL A 321 1.89 -2.38 -17.15
N TYR A 322 0.67 -2.62 -17.63
CA TYR A 322 -0.53 -2.62 -16.82
C TYR A 322 -1.11 -4.01 -16.71
N SER A 323 -1.39 -4.46 -15.49
CA SER A 323 -2.22 -5.64 -15.20
C SER A 323 -3.62 -5.17 -14.82
N VAL A 324 -4.65 -5.94 -15.18
CA VAL A 324 -6.04 -5.62 -14.79
C VAL A 324 -6.29 -6.12 -13.38
N GLY A 325 -6.70 -5.22 -12.47
CA GLY A 325 -7.22 -5.57 -11.15
C GLY A 325 -8.74 -5.78 -11.13
N ASN A 326 -9.28 -6.24 -10.00
CA ASN A 326 -10.71 -6.49 -9.84
C ASN A 326 -11.55 -5.22 -9.91
N HIS A 327 -11.03 -4.09 -9.47
CA HIS A 327 -11.73 -2.81 -9.52
C HIS A 327 -11.61 -2.14 -10.90
N ASP A 328 -10.60 -2.53 -11.70
CA ASP A 328 -10.42 -2.06 -13.07
C ASP A 328 -11.45 -2.65 -14.07
N LEU A 329 -12.20 -3.67 -13.66
CA LEU A 329 -13.32 -4.22 -14.42
C LEU A 329 -14.57 -3.35 -14.20
N VAL A 330 -14.84 -2.45 -15.14
CA VAL A 330 -15.84 -1.38 -15.04
C VAL A 330 -17.01 -1.56 -16.01
N ASP A 331 -17.99 -0.65 -15.95
CA ASP A 331 -19.16 -0.68 -16.82
C ASP A 331 -18.79 -0.52 -18.30
N GLY A 332 -19.35 -1.39 -19.14
CA GLY A 332 -19.10 -1.49 -20.58
C GLY A 332 -19.85 -2.68 -21.20
N ALA A 333 -19.57 -3.00 -22.46
CA ALA A 333 -20.08 -4.21 -23.11
C ALA A 333 -19.63 -5.50 -22.40
N TYR A 334 -18.49 -5.44 -21.73
CA TYR A 334 -17.89 -6.44 -20.83
C TYR A 334 -16.88 -5.72 -19.92
N GLY A 335 -16.50 -6.32 -18.79
CA GLY A 335 -15.80 -5.63 -17.70
C GLY A 335 -14.48 -4.95 -18.09
N GLU A 336 -13.71 -5.56 -18.99
CA GLU A 336 -12.39 -5.06 -19.39
C GLU A 336 -12.40 -4.12 -20.61
N GLU A 337 -13.56 -3.73 -21.15
CA GLU A 337 -13.66 -2.95 -22.39
C GLU A 337 -12.91 -1.62 -22.31
N LEU A 338 -13.13 -0.83 -21.24
CA LEU A 338 -12.46 0.46 -21.09
C LEU A 338 -10.94 0.28 -20.93
N PHE A 339 -10.51 -0.73 -20.17
CA PHE A 339 -9.09 -1.02 -19.99
C PHE A 339 -8.45 -1.35 -21.34
N GLU A 340 -9.09 -2.20 -22.14
CA GLU A 340 -8.64 -2.57 -23.49
C GLU A 340 -8.52 -1.36 -24.43
N GLN A 341 -9.44 -0.40 -24.33
CA GLN A 341 -9.39 0.84 -25.11
C GLN A 341 -8.22 1.75 -24.73
N LEU A 342 -7.83 1.78 -23.46
CA LEU A 342 -6.82 2.69 -22.94
C LEU A 342 -5.40 2.08 -22.98
N PHE A 343 -5.26 0.79 -22.69
CA PHE A 343 -3.97 0.14 -22.45
C PHE A 343 -3.69 -1.06 -23.37
N GLY A 344 -4.69 -1.55 -24.11
CA GLY A 344 -4.54 -2.68 -25.02
C GLY A 344 -4.86 -4.04 -24.41
N PRO A 345 -4.25 -5.15 -24.90
CA PRO A 345 -4.64 -6.49 -24.49
C PRO A 345 -4.42 -6.72 -22.99
N VAL A 346 -5.37 -7.41 -22.35
CA VAL A 346 -5.36 -7.67 -20.89
C VAL A 346 -4.39 -8.77 -20.45
N TRP A 347 -3.93 -9.60 -21.39
CA TRP A 347 -2.79 -10.50 -21.18
C TRP A 347 -1.88 -10.51 -22.40
N TYR A 348 -0.58 -10.64 -22.13
CA TYR A 348 0.49 -10.73 -23.13
C TYR A 348 1.79 -11.11 -22.41
N SER A 349 2.83 -11.41 -23.17
CA SER A 349 4.17 -11.67 -22.63
C SER A 349 5.22 -10.81 -23.34
N PHE A 350 6.42 -10.71 -22.76
CA PHE A 350 7.56 -10.03 -23.36
C PHE A 350 8.86 -10.54 -22.71
N ASN A 351 10.00 -10.28 -23.35
CA ASN A 351 11.30 -10.71 -22.84
C ASN A 351 12.20 -9.50 -22.58
N VAL A 352 12.97 -9.55 -21.49
CA VAL A 352 14.02 -8.57 -21.16
C VAL A 352 15.18 -9.30 -20.51
N GLY A 353 16.41 -9.07 -20.95
CA GLY A 353 17.61 -9.65 -20.33
C GLY A 353 17.63 -11.19 -20.30
N GLY A 354 16.94 -11.85 -21.24
CA GLY A 354 16.81 -13.32 -21.29
C GLY A 354 15.75 -13.90 -20.33
N VAL A 355 14.98 -13.06 -19.65
CA VAL A 355 13.85 -13.47 -18.79
C VAL A 355 12.54 -13.26 -19.54
N HIS A 356 11.63 -14.22 -19.42
CA HIS A 356 10.29 -14.18 -20.01
C HIS A 356 9.27 -13.71 -18.96
N PHE A 357 8.62 -12.58 -19.23
CA PHE A 357 7.62 -11.98 -18.36
C PHE A 357 6.23 -12.20 -18.94
N ILE A 358 5.31 -12.71 -18.12
CA ILE A 358 3.92 -12.97 -18.49
C ILE A 358 3.03 -12.04 -17.68
N ASN A 359 2.20 -11.26 -18.36
CA ASN A 359 1.20 -10.39 -17.75
C ASN A 359 -0.19 -11.00 -17.92
N THR A 360 -0.94 -11.12 -16.83
CA THR A 360 -2.30 -11.68 -16.84
C THR A 360 -3.28 -10.88 -15.99
N PRO A 361 -4.58 -10.88 -16.35
CA PRO A 361 -5.59 -10.15 -15.60
C PRO A 361 -6.18 -11.01 -14.48
N VAL A 362 -6.92 -10.37 -13.57
CA VAL A 362 -7.79 -11.08 -12.62
C VAL A 362 -8.89 -11.87 -13.33
N LEU A 363 -9.38 -12.93 -12.69
CA LEU A 363 -10.48 -13.76 -13.20
C LEU A 363 -11.87 -13.27 -12.75
N ILE A 364 -11.92 -12.46 -11.69
CA ILE A 364 -13.14 -11.98 -11.05
C ILE A 364 -12.90 -10.52 -10.60
N GLY A 365 -13.93 -9.69 -10.73
CA GLY A 365 -13.93 -8.33 -10.20
C GLY A 365 -15.33 -7.71 -10.21
N ASP A 366 -15.39 -6.38 -10.12
CA ASP A 366 -16.64 -5.63 -9.93
C ASP A 366 -17.61 -5.74 -11.12
N ARG A 367 -17.07 -6.05 -12.30
CA ARG A 367 -17.82 -6.44 -13.49
C ARG A 367 -17.28 -7.74 -14.07
N LYS A 368 -18.15 -8.46 -14.78
CA LYS A 368 -17.81 -9.76 -15.35
C LYS A 368 -16.92 -9.59 -16.59
N PRO A 369 -15.74 -10.23 -16.65
CA PRO A 369 -14.90 -10.18 -17.83
C PRO A 369 -15.46 -11.00 -18.99
N SER A 370 -15.01 -10.72 -20.23
CA SER A 370 -15.40 -11.52 -21.42
C SER A 370 -14.62 -12.82 -21.57
N TYR A 371 -13.55 -13.00 -20.79
CA TYR A 371 -12.68 -14.17 -20.74
C TYR A 371 -12.93 -15.06 -19.51
N ASN A 372 -12.29 -16.23 -19.49
CA ASN A 372 -12.29 -17.13 -18.33
C ASN A 372 -10.91 -17.78 -18.11
N ALA A 373 -10.79 -18.57 -17.05
CA ALA A 373 -9.54 -19.25 -16.69
C ALA A 373 -9.04 -20.24 -17.76
N ASP A 374 -9.94 -20.95 -18.46
CA ASP A 374 -9.55 -21.87 -19.54
C ASP A 374 -8.91 -21.12 -20.71
N ASP A 375 -9.46 -19.97 -21.09
CA ASP A 375 -8.90 -19.11 -22.13
C ASP A 375 -7.45 -18.73 -21.78
N MET A 376 -7.26 -18.22 -20.56
CA MET A 376 -5.98 -17.73 -20.07
C MET A 376 -4.94 -18.85 -19.91
N TYR A 377 -5.31 -19.98 -19.28
CA TYR A 377 -4.38 -21.09 -19.05
C TYR A 377 -3.99 -21.78 -20.36
N ASN A 378 -4.89 -21.85 -21.33
CA ASN A 378 -4.58 -22.39 -22.65
C ASN A 378 -3.62 -21.50 -23.43
N TRP A 379 -3.84 -20.19 -23.43
CA TRP A 379 -2.93 -19.24 -24.06
C TRP A 379 -1.55 -19.29 -23.41
N MET A 380 -1.49 -19.21 -22.07
CA MET A 380 -0.24 -19.23 -21.31
C MET A 380 0.57 -20.52 -21.56
N ARG A 381 -0.10 -21.68 -21.64
CA ARG A 381 0.57 -22.93 -22.02
C ARG A 381 1.24 -22.82 -23.40
N LYS A 382 0.53 -22.33 -24.41
CA LYS A 382 1.07 -22.16 -25.77
C LYS A 382 2.22 -21.17 -25.82
N ASP A 383 2.13 -20.09 -25.06
CA ASP A 383 3.19 -19.07 -24.93
C ASP A 383 4.46 -19.68 -24.33
N LEU A 384 4.33 -20.37 -23.18
CA LEU A 384 5.40 -21.08 -22.49
C LEU A 384 6.02 -22.22 -23.32
N GLU A 385 5.23 -22.92 -24.14
CA GLU A 385 5.72 -23.96 -25.05
C GLU A 385 6.40 -23.37 -26.30
N SER A 386 6.21 -22.07 -26.58
CA SER A 386 6.78 -21.40 -27.75
C SER A 386 8.17 -20.79 -27.51
N ILE A 387 8.57 -20.64 -26.24
CA ILE A 387 9.89 -20.14 -25.83
C ILE A 387 10.89 -21.29 -25.63
N PRO A 388 12.22 -21.03 -25.68
CA PRO A 388 13.22 -22.06 -25.43
C PRO A 388 13.08 -22.72 -24.05
N GLU A 389 13.29 -24.02 -23.98
CA GLU A 389 13.26 -24.77 -22.71
C GLU A 389 14.29 -24.20 -21.72
N GLY A 390 13.88 -24.07 -20.45
CA GLY A 390 14.73 -23.53 -19.39
C GLY A 390 14.79 -22.00 -19.31
N THR A 391 14.13 -21.27 -20.22
CA THR A 391 14.00 -19.79 -20.10
C THR A 391 13.40 -19.43 -18.74
N PRO A 392 14.03 -18.52 -17.94
CA PRO A 392 13.46 -18.08 -16.67
C PRO A 392 12.12 -17.34 -16.87
N VAL A 393 11.11 -17.67 -16.06
CA VAL A 393 9.76 -17.09 -16.18
C VAL A 393 9.39 -16.29 -14.94
N VAL A 394 8.81 -15.11 -15.15
CA VAL A 394 8.19 -14.28 -14.09
C VAL A 394 6.76 -13.96 -14.49
N LEU A 395 5.81 -14.19 -13.57
CA LEU A 395 4.38 -13.96 -13.80
C LEU A 395 3.88 -12.75 -13.00
N PHE A 396 3.09 -11.91 -13.66
CA PHE A 396 2.37 -10.78 -13.07
C PHE A 396 0.87 -11.06 -13.10
N ASN A 397 0.24 -10.91 -11.95
CA ASN A 397 -1.22 -10.88 -11.83
C ASN A 397 -1.57 -10.11 -10.56
N HIS A 398 -2.61 -9.27 -10.61
CA HIS A 398 -3.05 -8.52 -9.45
C HIS A 398 -3.43 -9.43 -8.26
N HIS A 399 -4.04 -10.59 -8.54
CA HIS A 399 -4.34 -11.64 -7.57
C HIS A 399 -3.23 -12.70 -7.51
N LEU A 400 -3.02 -13.26 -6.31
CA LEU A 400 -2.25 -14.48 -6.17
C LEU A 400 -3.13 -15.70 -6.54
N LEU A 401 -2.91 -16.25 -7.73
CA LEU A 401 -3.68 -17.37 -8.27
C LEU A 401 -3.22 -18.69 -7.63
N GLY A 402 -3.96 -19.16 -6.62
CA GLY A 402 -3.74 -20.45 -5.97
C GLY A 402 -2.90 -20.33 -4.70
N PHE A 403 -3.53 -20.54 -3.55
CA PHE A 403 -2.90 -20.50 -2.22
C PHE A 403 -2.00 -21.72 -1.91
N GLU A 404 -1.64 -22.52 -2.90
CA GLU A 404 -0.71 -23.64 -2.75
C GLU A 404 0.62 -23.30 -3.42
N GLN A 405 1.73 -23.48 -2.69
CA GLN A 405 3.12 -23.23 -3.11
C GLN A 405 3.58 -24.00 -4.38
N LYS A 406 2.68 -24.73 -5.04
CA LYS A 406 2.96 -25.56 -6.21
C LYS A 406 2.67 -24.89 -7.54
N PHE A 407 2.07 -23.69 -7.56
CA PHE A 407 1.78 -22.91 -8.78
C PHE A 407 1.07 -23.74 -9.86
N LYS A 408 0.12 -24.57 -9.42
CA LYS A 408 -0.71 -25.41 -10.28
C LYS A 408 -2.04 -24.72 -10.52
N LEU A 409 -2.21 -24.25 -11.75
CA LEU A 409 -3.42 -23.60 -12.21
C LEU A 409 -4.37 -24.67 -12.76
N LYS A 410 -5.60 -24.73 -12.23
CA LYS A 410 -6.54 -25.80 -12.56
C LYS A 410 -7.97 -25.30 -12.70
N THR A 411 -8.66 -25.85 -13.68
CA THR A 411 -10.11 -25.74 -13.88
C THR A 411 -10.69 -27.15 -14.07
N GLU A 412 -11.97 -27.26 -14.43
CA GLU A 412 -12.57 -28.54 -14.81
C GLU A 412 -11.97 -29.14 -16.10
N THR A 413 -11.47 -28.30 -17.02
CA THR A 413 -11.01 -28.75 -18.34
C THR A 413 -9.51 -28.53 -18.59
N GLN A 414 -8.85 -27.71 -17.78
CA GLN A 414 -7.46 -27.33 -17.94
C GLN A 414 -6.64 -27.58 -16.67
N GLU A 415 -5.40 -27.99 -16.86
CA GLU A 415 -4.37 -28.00 -15.83
C GLU A 415 -3.07 -27.46 -16.42
N LEU A 416 -2.42 -26.53 -15.72
CA LEU A 416 -1.13 -25.94 -16.07
C LEU A 416 -0.25 -25.90 -14.81
N ASP A 417 0.86 -26.61 -14.85
CA ASP A 417 1.85 -26.65 -13.77
C ASP A 417 3.01 -25.70 -14.12
N LEU A 418 2.98 -24.48 -13.58
CA LEU A 418 4.00 -23.48 -13.84
C LEU A 418 5.37 -23.90 -13.32
N GLY A 419 5.42 -24.82 -12.35
CA GLY A 419 6.67 -25.39 -11.84
C GLY A 419 7.49 -26.14 -12.90
N LYS A 420 6.90 -26.48 -14.05
CA LYS A 420 7.59 -27.12 -15.19
C LYS A 420 8.34 -26.14 -16.09
N TYR A 421 8.10 -24.84 -15.95
CA TYR A 421 8.59 -23.80 -16.88
C TYR A 421 9.58 -22.83 -16.24
N ASN A 422 10.48 -23.33 -15.38
CA ASN A 422 11.53 -22.52 -14.72
C ASN A 422 11.00 -21.20 -14.11
N LEU A 423 9.85 -21.26 -13.42
CA LEU A 423 9.26 -20.11 -12.73
C LEU A 423 10.22 -19.58 -11.66
N LYS A 424 10.48 -18.27 -11.70
CA LYS A 424 11.35 -17.55 -10.75
C LYS A 424 10.62 -16.54 -9.91
N GLY A 425 9.53 -15.95 -10.43
CA GLY A 425 8.81 -14.89 -9.75
C GLY A 425 7.30 -14.93 -9.98
N TYR A 426 6.54 -14.57 -8.95
CA TYR A 426 5.10 -14.26 -9.02
C TYR A 426 4.86 -12.94 -8.29
N LEU A 427 4.44 -11.89 -9.00
CA LEU A 427 4.21 -10.56 -8.42
C LEU A 427 2.71 -10.25 -8.43
N HIS A 428 2.19 -9.78 -7.29
CA HIS A 428 0.79 -9.39 -7.06
C HIS A 428 0.68 -8.08 -6.26
N ALA A 429 -0.52 -7.49 -6.12
CA ALA A 429 -0.70 -6.23 -5.37
C ALA A 429 -1.93 -6.21 -4.44
N HIS A 430 -3.02 -6.89 -4.79
CA HIS A 430 -4.37 -6.85 -4.19
C HIS A 430 -4.53 -6.70 -2.67
N TYR A 431 -3.56 -7.14 -1.89
CA TYR A 431 -3.65 -7.13 -0.43
C TYR A 431 -3.22 -5.83 0.20
N HIS A 432 -2.70 -4.86 -0.55
CA HIS A 432 -2.15 -3.64 0.01
C HIS A 432 -1.20 -4.00 1.16
N THR A 433 -0.12 -4.72 0.83
CA THR A 433 0.98 -5.05 1.76
C THR A 433 2.34 -4.96 1.06
N ASN A 434 3.42 -4.80 1.82
CA ASN A 434 4.76 -5.14 1.37
C ASN A 434 5.08 -6.57 1.79
N LEU A 435 5.30 -7.43 0.80
CA LEU A 435 5.71 -8.82 1.01
C LEU A 435 6.81 -9.17 0.01
N PHE A 436 7.84 -9.82 0.51
CA PHE A 436 8.76 -10.61 -0.29
C PHE A 436 8.89 -11.94 0.44
N HIS A 437 8.66 -13.04 -0.28
CA HIS A 437 8.79 -14.40 0.25
C HIS A 437 9.43 -15.28 -0.81
N LYS A 438 10.23 -16.26 -0.39
CA LYS A 438 10.81 -17.26 -1.29
C LYS A 438 10.32 -18.64 -0.90
N THR A 439 9.58 -19.26 -1.81
CA THR A 439 9.05 -20.63 -1.60
C THR A 439 10.18 -21.65 -1.52
N ASP A 440 9.89 -22.86 -1.02
CA ASP A 440 10.83 -23.99 -0.98
C ASP A 440 11.41 -24.36 -2.36
N ARG A 441 10.72 -24.00 -3.45
CA ARG A 441 11.18 -24.19 -4.84
C ARG A 441 12.09 -23.07 -5.35
N GLY A 442 12.34 -22.06 -4.53
CA GLY A 442 13.13 -20.88 -4.88
C GLY A 442 12.37 -19.82 -5.68
N VAL A 443 11.04 -19.94 -5.84
CA VAL A 443 10.21 -18.93 -6.51
C VAL A 443 9.99 -17.75 -5.57
N ALA A 444 10.33 -16.54 -6.02
CA ALA A 444 10.06 -15.30 -5.31
C ALA A 444 8.58 -14.90 -5.49
N VAL A 445 7.88 -14.66 -4.39
CA VAL A 445 6.50 -14.17 -4.37
C VAL A 445 6.51 -12.80 -3.74
N MET A 446 5.97 -11.79 -4.43
CA MET A 446 6.06 -10.41 -3.97
C MET A 446 4.73 -9.68 -4.04
N ALA A 447 4.46 -8.92 -2.98
CA ALA A 447 3.44 -7.87 -2.94
C ALA A 447 4.13 -6.53 -2.73
N THR A 448 3.58 -5.46 -3.31
CA THR A 448 4.13 -4.13 -3.11
C THR A 448 3.02 -3.11 -2.88
N MET A 449 3.30 -2.24 -1.92
CA MET A 449 2.52 -1.06 -1.61
C MET A 449 2.28 -0.13 -2.80
N SER A 450 1.29 0.74 -2.61
CA SER A 450 1.10 1.90 -3.46
C SER A 450 1.95 3.08 -2.96
N PRO A 451 2.50 3.91 -3.86
CA PRO A 451 3.29 5.09 -3.50
C PRO A 451 2.50 6.21 -2.81
N ASN A 452 1.17 6.17 -2.79
CA ASN A 452 0.35 7.31 -2.37
C ASN A 452 -0.38 7.15 -1.02
N LYS A 453 -0.41 5.96 -0.40
CA LYS A 453 -1.21 5.71 0.81
C LYS A 453 -0.64 4.61 1.70
N GLY A 454 -1.05 4.56 2.96
CA GLY A 454 -0.70 3.49 3.90
C GLY A 454 -1.42 2.16 3.64
N GLY A 455 -0.71 1.06 3.87
CA GLY A 455 -1.18 -0.31 3.62
C GLY A 455 -2.18 -0.85 4.64
N LYS A 456 -2.89 -1.92 4.28
CA LYS A 456 -3.85 -2.59 5.18
C LYS A 456 -3.15 -3.21 6.40
N ASP A 457 -1.92 -3.69 6.21
CA ASP A 457 -1.04 -4.23 7.25
C ASP A 457 -0.13 -3.17 7.89
N HIS A 458 -0.44 -1.89 7.64
CA HIS A 458 0.34 -0.70 8.02
C HIS A 458 1.68 -0.53 7.28
N SER A 459 1.93 -1.31 6.22
CA SER A 459 3.10 -1.11 5.36
C SER A 459 3.20 0.35 4.90
N PRO A 460 4.38 1.00 5.00
CA PRO A 460 4.53 2.38 4.56
C PRO A 460 4.29 2.57 3.06
N SER A 461 3.72 3.72 2.68
CA SER A 461 3.56 4.14 1.29
C SER A 461 4.89 4.07 0.54
N SER A 462 4.93 3.23 -0.50
CA SER A 462 6.17 2.87 -1.20
C SER A 462 5.88 2.24 -2.56
N PHE A 463 6.91 2.12 -3.38
CA PHE A 463 6.97 1.23 -4.54
C PHE A 463 8.25 0.41 -4.46
N ARG A 464 8.35 -0.67 -5.23
CA ARG A 464 9.49 -1.59 -5.18
C ARG A 464 10.26 -1.50 -6.48
N VAL A 465 11.56 -1.37 -6.38
CA VAL A 465 12.46 -1.60 -7.50
C VAL A 465 12.94 -3.03 -7.40
N VAL A 466 12.81 -3.77 -8.50
CA VAL A 466 13.16 -5.17 -8.63
C VAL A 466 14.33 -5.27 -9.60
N GLU A 467 15.42 -5.88 -9.14
CA GLU A 467 16.53 -6.27 -9.97
C GLU A 467 16.39 -7.75 -10.34
N PHE A 468 16.69 -8.09 -11.58
CA PHE A 468 16.79 -9.48 -12.02
C PHE A 468 18.14 -9.75 -12.66
N ASN A 469 18.60 -11.00 -12.60
CA ASN A 469 19.78 -11.44 -13.35
C ASN A 469 19.39 -12.33 -14.52
N THR A 470 20.38 -12.76 -15.31
CA THR A 470 20.17 -13.64 -16.48
C THR A 470 19.63 -15.03 -16.13
N LEU A 471 19.72 -15.45 -14.86
CA LEU A 471 19.08 -16.67 -14.35
C LEU A 471 17.63 -16.43 -13.91
N GLY A 472 17.14 -15.19 -13.98
CA GLY A 472 15.84 -14.73 -13.52
C GLY A 472 15.68 -14.66 -12.00
N ASN A 473 16.77 -14.78 -11.23
CA ASN A 473 16.69 -14.56 -9.78
C ASN A 473 16.38 -13.09 -9.51
N LEU A 474 15.46 -12.84 -8.58
CA LEU A 474 14.99 -11.50 -8.25
C LEU A 474 15.55 -11.04 -6.90
N SER A 475 16.07 -9.82 -6.86
CA SER A 475 16.42 -9.05 -5.65
C SER A 475 15.66 -7.73 -5.69
N THR A 476 15.45 -7.09 -4.55
CA THR A 476 14.57 -5.90 -4.49
C THR A 476 15.04 -4.88 -3.48
N HIS A 477 14.61 -3.64 -3.69
CA HIS A 477 14.67 -2.58 -2.70
C HIS A 477 13.37 -1.77 -2.73
N LEU A 478 12.87 -1.42 -1.54
CA LEU A 478 11.73 -0.52 -1.41
C LEU A 478 12.18 0.94 -1.51
N LYS A 479 11.40 1.71 -2.28
CA LYS A 479 11.43 3.16 -2.35
C LYS A 479 10.17 3.71 -1.72
N TYR A 480 10.30 4.30 -0.55
CA TYR A 480 9.24 5.07 0.09
C TYR A 480 8.92 6.34 -0.70
N SER A 481 7.64 6.66 -0.79
CA SER A 481 7.10 7.86 -1.44
C SER A 481 6.27 8.64 -0.42
N PRO A 482 6.33 9.99 -0.32
CA PRO A 482 7.00 11.00 -1.16
C PRO A 482 8.00 11.87 -0.36
N LEU A 483 9.30 11.69 -0.56
CA LEU A 483 10.31 12.60 0.01
C LEU A 483 11.31 13.04 -1.04
N ARG A 484 11.53 14.35 -1.10
CA ARG A 484 12.59 14.97 -1.90
C ARG A 484 13.64 15.53 -0.98
N LYS A 485 14.87 15.05 -1.11
CA LYS A 485 16.06 15.58 -0.44
C LYS A 485 15.80 15.84 1.05
N HIS A 486 15.15 14.89 1.71
CA HIS A 486 14.86 14.96 3.13
C HIS A 486 16.15 14.73 3.90
N ILE A 487 16.64 15.77 4.57
CA ILE A 487 17.92 15.75 5.26
C ILE A 487 17.74 16.39 6.63
N VAL A 488 17.89 15.59 7.68
CA VAL A 488 17.96 16.06 9.07
C VAL A 488 19.22 15.49 9.68
N ALA A 489 20.10 16.35 10.19
CA ALA A 489 21.35 15.95 10.81
C ALA A 489 21.43 16.49 12.24
N ASN A 490 21.81 15.64 13.17
CA ASN A 490 21.93 15.93 14.59
C ASN A 490 23.32 15.58 15.08
N ALA A 491 23.94 16.46 15.85
CA ALA A 491 25.24 16.29 16.46
C ALA A 491 25.16 16.51 17.98
N PHE A 492 25.82 15.66 18.77
CA PHE A 492 25.82 15.74 20.22
C PHE A 492 27.11 15.17 20.82
N LEU A 493 27.53 15.69 21.98
CA LEU A 493 28.65 15.10 22.71
C LEU A 493 28.17 13.96 23.61
N MET A 494 28.90 12.85 23.57
CA MET A 494 28.70 11.71 24.44
C MET A 494 29.00 12.05 25.91
N ALA A 495 28.61 11.16 26.83
CA ALA A 495 29.00 11.25 28.23
C ALA A 495 30.54 11.45 28.36
N GLY A 496 30.96 12.45 29.14
CA GLY A 496 32.36 12.88 29.25
C GLY A 496 32.76 14.05 28.33
N GLY A 497 32.00 14.33 27.26
CA GLY A 497 32.21 15.50 26.41
C GLY A 497 33.46 15.45 25.52
N GLU A 498 34.06 14.27 25.35
CA GLU A 498 35.28 14.05 24.57
C GLU A 498 34.99 13.55 23.14
N VAL A 499 33.87 12.88 22.94
CA VAL A 499 33.47 12.27 21.67
C VAL A 499 32.20 12.95 21.16
N CYS A 500 32.20 13.33 19.89
CA CYS A 500 31.05 13.85 19.18
C CYS A 500 30.46 12.77 18.28
N ASN A 501 29.16 12.55 18.40
CA ASN A 501 28.38 11.72 17.48
C ASN A 501 27.55 12.62 16.57
N VAL A 502 27.50 12.25 15.29
CA VAL A 502 26.59 12.83 14.31
C VAL A 502 25.74 11.72 13.73
N VAL A 503 24.43 11.89 13.77
CA VAL A 503 23.44 11.00 13.16
C VAL A 503 22.59 11.84 12.22
N ALA A 504 22.44 11.40 10.98
CA ALA A 504 21.65 12.06 9.96
C ALA A 504 20.66 11.09 9.33
N ALA A 505 19.40 11.49 9.26
CA ALA A 505 18.40 10.86 8.41
C ALA A 505 18.45 11.56 7.04
N ILE A 506 18.86 10.81 6.01
CA ILE A 506 19.06 11.31 4.65
C ILE A 506 18.29 10.39 3.71
N TYR A 507 17.28 10.92 3.04
CA TYR A 507 16.46 10.13 2.12
C TYR A 507 15.93 10.97 0.94
N ASP A 508 15.98 10.38 -0.25
CA ASP A 508 15.44 10.95 -1.48
C ASP A 508 14.78 9.84 -2.31
N THR A 509 13.52 10.02 -2.67
CA THR A 509 12.81 9.03 -3.50
C THR A 509 13.35 9.03 -4.93
N PRO A 510 13.57 10.17 -5.61
CA PRO A 510 14.06 10.18 -6.99
C PRO A 510 15.47 9.64 -7.19
N SER A 511 16.38 9.84 -6.24
CA SER A 511 17.82 9.61 -6.42
C SER A 511 18.47 8.90 -5.23
N GLU A 512 19.60 8.23 -5.46
CA GLU A 512 20.39 7.63 -4.38
C GLU A 512 21.34 8.66 -3.75
N VAL A 513 21.60 8.52 -2.45
CA VAL A 513 22.65 9.28 -1.77
C VAL A 513 23.99 8.64 -2.04
N THR A 514 24.94 9.39 -2.58
CA THR A 514 26.27 8.86 -2.95
C THR A 514 27.36 9.25 -1.96
N GLU A 515 27.22 10.41 -1.29
CA GLU A 515 28.19 10.90 -0.31
C GLU A 515 27.50 11.81 0.69
N ALA A 516 27.86 11.70 1.97
CA ALA A 516 27.47 12.63 3.03
C ALA A 516 28.69 13.03 3.86
N THR A 517 29.02 14.32 3.84
CA THR A 517 30.22 14.88 4.49
C THR A 517 29.86 15.99 5.47
N LEU A 518 30.21 15.79 6.74
CA LEU A 518 30.15 16.84 7.77
C LEU A 518 31.32 17.80 7.58
N MET A 519 31.04 19.10 7.64
CA MET A 519 32.01 20.19 7.62
C MET A 519 31.89 20.98 8.93
N ILE A 520 32.94 21.00 9.74
CA ILE A 520 32.98 21.71 11.04
C ILE A 520 34.40 22.21 11.34
N ALA A 521 34.54 23.48 11.72
CA ALA A 521 35.84 24.10 12.05
C ALA A 521 36.94 23.87 10.99
N GLY A 522 36.57 23.91 9.70
CA GLY A 522 37.50 23.65 8.59
C GLY A 522 37.91 22.19 8.39
N ALA A 523 37.42 21.25 9.21
CA ALA A 523 37.60 19.82 9.03
C ALA A 523 36.39 19.20 8.31
N GLU A 524 36.66 18.16 7.50
CA GLU A 524 35.65 17.34 6.85
C GLU A 524 35.64 15.92 7.45
N PHE A 525 34.46 15.39 7.77
CA PHE A 525 34.27 14.03 8.25
C PHE A 525 33.24 13.31 7.37
N GLN A 526 33.61 12.17 6.82
CA GLN A 526 32.68 11.36 6.04
C GLN A 526 31.73 10.59 6.97
N LEU A 527 30.45 10.57 6.60
CA LEU A 527 29.45 9.74 7.26
C LEU A 527 29.39 8.37 6.58
N THR A 528 29.09 7.35 7.36
CA THR A 528 28.81 5.99 6.89
C THR A 528 27.30 5.75 6.92
N GLN A 529 26.77 5.17 5.85
CA GLN A 529 25.38 4.72 5.80
C GLN A 529 25.22 3.45 6.67
N ASN A 530 24.34 3.51 7.67
CA ASN A 530 24.06 2.40 8.59
C ASN A 530 22.79 1.63 8.21
N SER A 531 21.84 2.30 7.55
CA SER A 531 20.57 1.73 7.10
C SER A 531 20.07 2.48 5.86
N SER A 532 18.86 2.16 5.39
CA SER A 532 18.27 2.82 4.23
C SER A 532 18.22 4.36 4.34
N TRP A 533 18.06 4.91 5.55
CA TRP A 533 17.96 6.36 5.79
C TRP A 533 19.06 6.90 6.73
N SER A 534 19.62 6.07 7.61
CA SER A 534 20.52 6.52 8.67
C SER A 534 21.97 6.58 8.21
N TRP A 535 22.61 7.71 8.45
CA TRP A 535 24.03 7.96 8.24
C TRP A 535 24.64 8.45 9.54
N SER A 536 25.87 8.04 9.86
CA SER A 536 26.53 8.56 11.06
C SER A 536 28.04 8.66 10.94
N THR A 537 28.62 9.46 11.83
CA THR A 537 30.05 9.49 12.08
C THR A 537 30.33 9.81 13.54
N THR A 538 31.46 9.33 14.04
CA THR A 538 31.92 9.56 15.41
C THR A 538 33.35 10.06 15.36
N PHE A 539 33.63 11.15 16.07
CA PHE A 539 34.97 11.73 16.09
C PHE A 539 35.27 12.45 17.40
N VAL A 540 36.55 12.63 17.71
CA VAL A 540 37.00 13.50 18.80
C VAL A 540 37.17 14.91 18.23
N PRO A 541 36.32 15.89 18.61
CA PRO A 541 36.41 17.24 18.07
C PRO A 541 37.68 17.94 18.57
N GLY A 542 38.38 18.64 17.68
CA GLY A 542 39.41 19.61 18.07
C GLY A 542 38.82 20.76 18.91
N ILE A 543 39.67 21.60 19.53
CA ILE A 543 39.24 22.65 20.46
C ILE A 543 38.18 23.59 19.84
N GLU A 544 38.38 24.00 18.59
CA GLU A 544 37.46 24.89 17.87
C GLU A 544 36.11 24.22 17.59
N ALA A 545 36.13 22.99 17.08
CA ALA A 545 34.92 22.18 16.90
C ALA A 545 34.19 21.95 18.22
N LYS A 546 34.92 21.67 19.31
CA LYS A 546 34.35 21.49 20.66
C LYS A 546 33.71 22.78 21.19
N ASN A 547 34.27 23.94 20.86
CA ASN A 547 33.68 25.25 21.20
C ASN A 547 32.42 25.55 20.39
N ILE A 548 32.37 25.17 19.11
CA ILE A 548 31.18 25.28 18.25
C ILE A 548 30.05 24.38 18.76
N MET A 549 30.41 23.16 19.19
CA MET A 549 29.47 22.16 19.69
C MET A 549 28.88 22.49 21.07
N ARG A 550 29.53 23.37 21.85
CA ARG A 550 29.03 23.81 23.15
C ARG A 550 27.92 24.85 22.98
N PRO A 551 26.84 24.78 23.79
CA PRO A 551 25.79 25.79 23.73
C PRO A 551 26.35 27.18 24.04
N ALA A 552 25.97 28.17 23.24
CA ALA A 552 26.33 29.55 23.48
C ALA A 552 25.63 30.04 24.77
N GLU A 553 26.38 30.17 25.87
CA GLU A 553 25.91 30.89 27.05
C GLU A 553 25.77 32.39 26.73
N ARG A 554 24.66 32.80 26.10
CA ARG A 554 24.29 34.21 25.97
C ARG A 554 22.89 34.45 26.52
N LEU A 555 22.84 34.71 27.82
CA LEU A 555 21.72 35.33 28.52
C LEU A 555 21.50 36.75 27.98
N ASN A 556 20.55 36.94 27.06
CA ASN A 556 20.05 38.27 26.73
C ASN A 556 18.96 38.64 27.76
N LYS A 557 19.29 39.55 28.69
CA LYS A 557 18.46 39.89 29.86
C LYS A 557 17.27 40.81 29.56
N ASN A 558 17.07 41.28 28.34
CA ASN A 558 15.99 42.21 28.00
C ASN A 558 15.41 41.83 26.63
N LEU A 559 14.15 41.38 26.59
CA LEU A 559 13.13 41.65 25.56
C LEU A 559 11.93 40.70 25.75
N LEU A 560 10.78 41.30 26.02
CA LEU A 560 9.45 40.68 26.08
C LEU A 560 8.91 40.57 24.66
N ASN A 561 9.01 39.40 24.01
CA ASN A 561 8.19 38.98 22.87
C ASN A 561 8.47 37.50 22.53
N PRO A 562 7.49 36.73 22.01
CA PRO A 562 7.70 35.34 21.62
C PRO A 562 8.59 35.30 20.37
N VAL A 563 9.81 34.80 20.54
CA VAL A 563 10.75 34.54 19.45
C VAL A 563 10.76 33.03 19.19
N VAL A 564 10.32 32.63 18.00
CA VAL A 564 10.73 31.36 17.38
C VAL A 564 12.25 31.42 17.26
N ILE A 565 12.97 30.65 18.07
CA ILE A 565 14.43 30.57 17.97
C ILE A 565 14.76 29.56 16.87
N GLU A 566 14.52 29.95 15.61
CA GLU A 566 15.45 29.52 14.57
C GLU A 566 16.80 30.13 14.92
N SER A 567 17.84 29.30 14.96
CA SER A 567 19.18 29.66 15.40
C SER A 567 19.63 31.01 14.84
N LYS A 568 19.63 32.06 15.66
CA LYS A 568 20.30 33.32 15.31
C LYS A 568 21.54 33.53 16.16
N ALA A 569 22.66 33.39 15.44
CA ALA A 569 23.98 33.98 15.64
C ALA A 569 24.99 33.29 16.58
N ILE A 570 25.30 32.01 16.31
CA ILE A 570 26.71 31.67 16.05
C ILE A 570 27.04 32.38 14.72
N ARG A 571 28.22 33.00 14.54
CA ARG A 571 28.56 33.63 13.26
C ARG A 571 28.20 32.64 12.14
N HIS A 572 27.41 33.06 11.15
CA HIS A 572 26.78 32.18 10.16
C HIS A 572 27.76 31.28 9.37
N ASN A 573 29.07 31.54 9.53
CA ASN A 573 30.17 30.79 8.94
C ASN A 573 30.72 29.65 9.82
N ASP A 574 30.39 29.57 11.13
CA ASP A 574 30.99 28.62 12.06
C ASP A 574 30.04 27.48 12.49
N GLN A 575 28.80 27.44 12.00
CA GLN A 575 27.90 26.31 12.28
C GLN A 575 28.31 25.05 11.50
N PRO A 576 28.21 23.85 12.09
CA PRO A 576 28.48 22.62 11.36
C PRO A 576 27.46 22.44 10.22
N LYS A 577 27.96 22.04 9.06
CA LYS A 577 27.16 21.85 7.85
C LYS A 577 27.31 20.42 7.35
N LEU A 578 26.24 19.86 6.79
CA LEU A 578 26.27 18.58 6.11
C LEU A 578 26.12 18.82 4.60
N ARG A 579 27.11 18.38 3.82
CA ARG A 579 27.08 18.32 2.35
C ARG A 579 26.63 16.93 1.93
N VAL A 580 25.56 16.83 1.14
CA VAL A 580 25.01 15.57 0.64
C VAL A 580 25.01 15.61 -0.88
N LYS A 581 25.56 14.58 -1.53
CA LYS A 581 25.55 14.39 -2.98
C LYS A 581 24.60 13.26 -3.37
N PHE A 582 23.92 13.44 -4.50
CA PHE A 582 22.93 12.50 -5.03
C PHE A 582 23.36 11.94 -6.39
N SER A 583 22.78 10.81 -6.78
CA SER A 583 23.07 10.13 -8.06
C SER A 583 22.64 10.94 -9.29
N ASP A 584 21.70 11.88 -9.14
CA ASP A 584 21.31 12.87 -10.17
C ASP A 584 22.38 13.97 -10.39
N GLY A 585 23.48 13.92 -9.65
CA GLY A 585 24.56 14.92 -9.68
C GLY A 585 24.29 16.17 -8.83
N SER A 586 23.12 16.29 -8.22
CA SER A 586 22.79 17.42 -7.35
C SER A 586 23.52 17.33 -6.00
N THR A 587 23.72 18.48 -5.38
CA THR A 587 24.35 18.60 -4.05
C THR A 587 23.52 19.52 -3.18
N VAL A 588 23.24 19.10 -1.95
CA VAL A 588 22.56 19.91 -0.93
C VAL A 588 23.52 20.16 0.22
N ILE A 589 23.51 21.38 0.76
CA ILE A 589 24.22 21.73 1.98
C ILE A 589 23.18 22.20 2.99
N THR A 590 23.11 21.52 4.14
CA THR A 590 22.20 21.87 5.23
C THR A 590 22.95 22.10 6.54
N ILE A 591 22.28 22.70 7.52
CA ILE A 591 22.81 22.92 8.87
C ILE A 591 22.64 21.63 9.69
N VAL A 592 23.62 21.35 10.55
CA VAL A 592 23.54 20.25 11.53
C VAL A 592 23.03 20.80 12.85
N ASN A 593 21.96 20.21 13.37
CA ASN A 593 21.39 20.55 14.67
C ASN A 593 22.34 20.09 15.78
N ILE A 594 22.65 20.96 16.74
CA ILE A 594 23.44 20.59 17.91
C ILE A 594 22.49 20.26 19.07
N LEU A 595 22.46 19.00 19.52
CA LEU A 595 21.58 18.53 20.59
C LEU A 595 22.29 18.55 21.96
N GLU A 596 22.92 19.68 22.31
CA GLU A 596 23.46 19.91 23.66
C GLU A 596 22.56 20.84 24.46
N GLY A 597 21.75 20.29 25.39
CA GLY A 597 21.20 20.99 26.57
C GLY A 597 20.42 22.30 26.40
N ALA A 598 20.21 22.83 25.18
CA ALA A 598 19.65 24.16 24.97
C ALA A 598 18.90 24.36 23.63
N ASN A 599 18.77 23.33 22.78
CA ASN A 599 17.99 23.44 21.53
C ASN A 599 16.58 22.85 21.61
N SER A 600 16.04 22.73 22.82
CA SER A 600 14.59 22.63 23.00
C SER A 600 13.98 24.01 22.76
N GLU A 601 12.96 24.12 21.90
CA GLU A 601 12.06 25.28 21.87
C GLU A 601 11.37 25.43 23.25
N ILE A 602 12.02 26.05 24.23
CA ILE A 602 11.43 26.28 25.56
C ILE A 602 10.64 27.58 25.51
N VAL A 603 9.32 27.50 25.58
CA VAL A 603 8.48 28.69 25.77
C VAL A 603 8.53 29.13 27.23
N LYS A 604 9.10 30.31 27.50
CA LYS A 604 8.90 31.02 28.78
C LYS A 604 7.51 31.63 28.81
N THR A 605 6.68 31.28 29.79
CA THR A 605 5.42 31.99 30.06
C THR A 605 5.60 33.06 31.13
N THR A 606 5.36 34.32 30.78
CA THR A 606 4.89 35.34 31.74
C THR A 606 3.38 35.44 31.60
N GLN A 607 2.63 35.16 32.67
CA GLN A 607 1.24 35.59 32.78
C GLN A 607 1.21 37.12 32.95
N PRO A 608 0.32 37.87 32.27
CA PRO A 608 0.02 39.24 32.67
C PRO A 608 -0.91 39.17 33.89
N GLY A 609 -0.41 39.49 35.08
CA GLY A 609 -1.31 39.82 36.20
C GLY A 609 -0.94 39.43 37.64
N THR A 610 0.22 38.86 37.95
CA THR A 610 0.58 38.58 39.36
C THR A 610 1.95 39.18 39.71
N ASN A 611 1.91 40.27 40.50
CA ASN A 611 3.07 40.81 41.20
C ASN A 611 3.39 39.90 42.39
N GLU A 612 4.23 38.89 42.22
CA GLU A 612 5.04 38.35 43.32
C GLU A 612 6.43 37.96 42.83
N ASN A 613 7.44 38.52 43.50
CA ASN A 613 8.87 38.27 43.32
C ASN A 613 9.24 36.84 43.76
N ALA A 614 8.90 35.84 42.96
CA ALA A 614 9.56 34.54 43.04
C ALA A 614 10.77 34.55 42.09
N ALA A 615 11.98 34.47 42.64
CA ALA A 615 13.18 34.22 41.86
C ALA A 615 13.02 32.88 41.12
N ILE A 616 12.73 32.94 39.82
CA ILE A 616 12.60 31.76 38.97
C ILE A 616 13.99 31.17 38.75
N SER A 617 14.23 30.01 39.38
CA SER A 617 15.38 29.15 39.12
C SER A 617 15.39 28.70 37.65
N THR A 618 16.15 29.39 36.80
CA THR A 618 16.42 28.98 35.42
C THR A 618 17.57 27.98 35.37
N THR A 619 17.32 26.75 35.81
CA THR A 619 18.11 25.52 35.53
C THR A 619 17.21 24.38 36.01
N LYS A 620 16.73 23.44 35.20
CA LYS A 620 17.42 22.26 34.63
C LYS A 620 16.32 21.36 33.99
N ASN A 621 16.71 20.50 33.05
CA ASN A 621 15.90 19.48 32.35
C ASN A 621 15.44 19.87 30.92
N SER A 622 16.34 20.46 30.14
CA SER A 622 16.31 20.19 28.70
C SER A 622 16.70 18.73 28.46
N PRO A 623 16.06 18.04 27.50
CA PRO A 623 16.39 16.66 27.22
C PRO A 623 17.85 16.56 26.74
N LYS A 624 18.54 15.50 27.14
CA LYS A 624 19.93 15.22 26.73
C LYS A 624 20.03 13.84 26.10
N ILE A 625 20.61 13.78 24.90
CA ILE A 625 20.93 12.50 24.26
C ILE A 625 22.08 11.84 25.02
N GLU A 626 21.86 10.62 25.51
CA GLU A 626 22.89 9.81 26.16
C GLU A 626 23.68 9.00 25.13
N TRP A 627 22.95 8.33 24.23
CA TRP A 627 23.49 7.62 23.08
C TRP A 627 22.43 7.42 22.00
N VAL A 628 22.89 7.16 20.78
CA VAL A 628 22.07 6.72 19.64
C VAL A 628 22.82 5.59 18.95
N LYS A 629 22.14 4.48 18.66
CA LYS A 629 22.72 3.33 17.97
C LYS A 629 21.80 2.84 16.88
N ASN A 630 22.34 2.69 15.67
CA ASN A 630 21.61 2.06 14.56
C ASN A 630 21.75 0.53 14.63
N LEU A 631 20.67 -0.20 14.35
CA LEU A 631 20.63 -1.66 14.43
C LEU A 631 20.94 -2.38 13.10
N GLY A 632 21.22 -1.62 12.03
CA GLY A 632 21.54 -2.12 10.69
C GLY A 632 20.32 -2.34 9.78
N GLY A 633 19.10 -2.11 10.28
CA GLY A 633 17.86 -2.23 9.52
C GLY A 633 16.77 -1.33 10.09
N ASN A 634 15.71 -1.09 9.33
CA ASN A 634 14.60 -0.24 9.77
C ASN A 634 13.91 -0.86 11.00
N ILE A 635 13.32 -0.04 11.85
CA ILE A 635 12.48 -0.53 12.97
C ILE A 635 11.05 -0.10 12.69
N PHE A 636 10.13 -1.06 12.63
CA PHE A 636 8.73 -0.76 12.35
C PHE A 636 8.00 -0.31 13.63
N MET A 637 7.04 -1.08 14.13
CA MET A 637 6.25 -0.71 15.31
C MET A 637 6.77 -1.32 16.62
N THR A 638 7.98 -1.89 16.59
CA THR A 638 8.60 -2.54 17.75
C THR A 638 8.97 -1.51 18.81
N SER A 639 8.32 -1.60 19.96
CA SER A 639 8.65 -0.76 21.12
C SER A 639 9.93 -1.29 21.80
N PRO A 640 10.84 -0.41 22.27
CA PRO A 640 12.01 -0.86 23.05
C PRO A 640 11.58 -1.64 24.30
N LEU A 641 12.18 -2.80 24.54
CA LEU A 641 11.97 -3.64 25.71
C LEU A 641 13.13 -3.46 26.68
N ILE A 642 12.84 -3.13 27.93
CA ILE A 642 13.86 -2.81 28.93
C ILE A 642 14.02 -3.97 29.92
N THR A 643 15.26 -4.41 30.10
CA THR A 643 15.67 -5.30 31.20
C THR A 643 16.51 -4.51 32.21
N GLN A 644 17.03 -5.15 33.26
CA GLN A 644 17.89 -4.47 34.23
C GLN A 644 19.11 -3.80 33.58
N ASN A 645 19.75 -4.44 32.60
CA ASN A 645 21.01 -3.98 31.99
C ASN A 645 20.92 -3.73 30.48
N LEU A 646 19.87 -4.21 29.82
CA LEU A 646 19.75 -4.19 28.35
C LEU A 646 18.50 -3.45 27.86
N VAL A 647 18.63 -2.82 26.68
CA VAL A 647 17.51 -2.38 25.83
C VAL A 647 17.43 -3.30 24.63
N ILE A 648 16.26 -3.84 24.34
CA ILE A 648 16.06 -4.83 23.27
C ILE A 648 15.06 -4.27 22.28
N SER A 649 15.36 -4.39 20.98
CA SER A 649 14.44 -4.04 19.90
C SER A 649 14.68 -4.96 18.70
N ALA A 650 13.86 -4.84 17.67
CA ALA A 650 13.93 -5.71 16.51
C ALA A 650 13.77 -4.93 15.19
N THR A 651 14.54 -5.36 14.19
CA THR A 651 14.54 -4.76 12.85
C THR A 651 13.58 -5.46 11.91
N THR A 652 13.16 -4.72 10.88
CA THR A 652 12.36 -5.18 9.75
C THR A 652 13.14 -5.01 8.46
N ASP A 653 12.91 -5.92 7.53
CA ASP A 653 13.35 -5.82 6.15
C ASP A 653 12.33 -6.48 5.20
N ASP A 654 11.60 -5.65 4.47
CA ASP A 654 10.61 -6.09 3.48
C ASP A 654 11.23 -6.51 2.13
N ASN A 655 12.56 -6.58 2.03
CA ASN A 655 13.29 -7.04 0.84
C ASN A 655 13.89 -8.45 0.99
N MET A 656 13.76 -9.08 2.17
CA MET A 656 14.39 -10.36 2.53
C MET A 656 15.90 -10.45 2.25
N ALA A 657 16.67 -9.41 2.57
CA ALA A 657 18.13 -9.48 2.63
C ALA A 657 18.65 -10.35 3.79
N LEU A 658 17.75 -10.88 4.64
CA LEU A 658 18.03 -11.66 5.87
C LEU A 658 18.72 -10.83 6.97
N ASP A 659 18.54 -9.51 6.95
CA ASP A 659 19.09 -8.59 7.97
C ASP A 659 18.12 -8.32 9.13
N ALA A 660 16.95 -8.96 9.14
CA ALA A 660 16.01 -8.90 10.25
C ALA A 660 16.57 -9.60 11.49
N ALA A 661 16.56 -8.90 12.61
CA ALA A 661 17.15 -9.39 13.83
C ALA A 661 16.54 -8.76 15.09
N ILE A 662 16.64 -9.48 16.19
CA ILE A 662 16.42 -8.96 17.53
C ILE A 662 17.79 -8.59 18.10
N CYS A 663 17.96 -7.35 18.53
CA CYS A 663 19.22 -6.81 19.04
C CYS A 663 19.04 -6.36 20.48
N ALA A 664 20.01 -6.67 21.34
CA ALA A 664 20.09 -6.13 22.69
C ALA A 664 21.33 -5.26 22.85
N LEU A 665 21.14 -4.11 23.48
CA LEU A 665 22.17 -3.11 23.71
C LEU A 665 22.34 -2.91 25.20
N ASP A 666 23.58 -2.68 25.65
CA ASP A 666 23.84 -2.21 27.00
C ASP A 666 23.17 -0.85 27.23
N ARG A 667 22.40 -0.74 28.32
CA ARG A 667 21.58 0.44 28.62
C ARG A 667 22.39 1.72 28.80
N VAL A 668 23.63 1.60 29.29
CA VAL A 668 24.45 2.76 29.66
C VAL A 668 25.24 3.27 28.45
N THR A 669 25.81 2.35 27.68
CA THR A 669 26.74 2.66 26.60
C THR A 669 26.08 2.69 25.22
N GLY A 670 24.96 2.00 25.05
CA GLY A 670 24.34 1.80 23.74
C GLY A 670 25.10 0.82 22.84
N GLU A 671 26.09 0.10 23.35
CA GLU A 671 26.79 -0.92 22.59
C GLU A 671 26.00 -2.22 22.48
N VAL A 672 26.10 -2.88 21.33
CA VAL A 672 25.38 -4.13 21.06
C VAL A 672 25.97 -5.23 21.94
N ALA A 673 25.16 -5.77 22.84
CA ALA A 673 25.50 -6.90 23.69
C ALA A 673 25.34 -8.24 22.94
N TRP A 674 24.24 -8.40 22.20
CA TRP A 674 24.00 -9.56 21.35
C TRP A 674 23.03 -9.22 20.20
N LYS A 675 23.06 -10.06 19.14
CA LYS A 675 22.16 -10.00 17.98
C LYS A 675 21.70 -11.41 17.63
N PHE A 676 20.40 -11.61 17.47
CA PHE A 676 19.77 -12.84 17.02
C PHE A 676 19.07 -12.60 15.68
N ASN A 677 19.54 -13.25 14.62
CA ASN A 677 18.92 -13.13 13.29
C ASN A 677 17.65 -13.99 13.23
N THR A 678 16.55 -13.42 12.75
CA THR A 678 15.26 -14.09 12.60
C THR A 678 15.07 -14.59 11.17
N HIS A 679 14.13 -15.53 10.95
CA HIS A 679 13.78 -16.01 9.61
C HIS A 679 13.17 -14.91 8.74
N ASN A 680 12.37 -14.03 9.33
CA ASN A 680 11.81 -12.85 8.67
C ASN A 680 11.72 -11.63 9.62
N SER A 681 11.18 -10.52 9.12
CA SER A 681 10.95 -9.26 9.82
C SER A 681 10.13 -9.42 11.10
N VAL A 682 10.60 -8.84 12.21
CA VAL A 682 9.79 -8.66 13.41
C VAL A 682 9.12 -7.28 13.34
N LYS A 683 7.80 -7.28 13.13
CA LYS A 683 7.05 -6.05 12.82
C LYS A 683 6.37 -5.41 14.04
N ASN A 684 6.36 -6.04 15.21
CA ASN A 684 5.65 -5.52 16.38
C ASN A 684 6.30 -5.97 17.69
N ASN A 685 5.63 -5.68 18.81
CA ASN A 685 6.18 -5.75 20.14
C ASN A 685 6.65 -7.15 20.56
N LEU A 686 7.81 -7.14 21.21
CA LEU A 686 8.41 -8.25 21.95
C LEU A 686 7.78 -8.32 23.36
N HIS A 687 7.82 -9.49 24.00
CA HIS A 687 7.34 -9.67 25.37
C HIS A 687 8.41 -10.30 26.27
N LEU A 688 8.68 -9.70 27.44
CA LEU A 688 9.62 -10.25 28.42
C LEU A 688 8.86 -11.04 29.49
N TYR A 689 9.22 -12.32 29.68
CA TYR A 689 8.67 -13.13 30.76
C TYR A 689 9.77 -14.01 31.36
N ASN A 690 9.98 -13.91 32.68
CA ASN A 690 10.98 -14.68 33.44
C ASN A 690 12.39 -14.71 32.80
N GLY A 691 12.87 -13.56 32.32
CA GLY A 691 14.19 -13.45 31.69
C GLY A 691 14.27 -14.00 30.27
N VAL A 692 13.13 -14.29 29.62
CA VAL A 692 13.04 -14.75 28.24
C VAL A 692 12.28 -13.72 27.41
N VAL A 693 12.84 -13.35 26.27
CA VAL A 693 12.20 -12.52 25.26
C VAL A 693 11.44 -13.41 24.29
N PHE A 694 10.17 -13.12 24.12
CA PHE A 694 9.31 -13.75 23.13
C PHE A 694 9.04 -12.78 21.98
N ALA A 695 9.12 -13.30 20.76
CA ALA A 695 8.94 -12.54 19.53
C ALA A 695 8.24 -13.38 18.47
N ALA A 696 7.64 -12.72 17.48
CA ALA A 696 7.16 -13.39 16.29
C ALA A 696 7.48 -12.56 15.04
N ASP A 697 7.83 -13.25 13.96
CA ASP A 697 8.12 -12.61 12.68
C ASP A 697 6.94 -12.65 11.69
N ALA A 698 7.11 -11.97 10.57
CA ALA A 698 6.09 -11.81 9.54
C ALA A 698 5.64 -13.11 8.86
N GLU A 699 6.43 -14.19 8.95
CA GLU A 699 6.06 -15.52 8.44
C GLU A 699 5.38 -16.39 9.50
N GLY A 700 5.35 -15.93 10.76
CA GLY A 700 4.72 -16.62 11.86
C GLY A 700 5.65 -17.62 12.56
N PHE A 701 6.97 -17.42 12.51
CA PHE A 701 7.87 -18.07 13.47
C PHE A 701 7.81 -17.33 14.79
N VAL A 702 7.64 -18.09 15.89
CA VAL A 702 7.71 -17.61 17.26
C VAL A 702 9.03 -18.04 17.88
N TYR A 703 9.70 -17.13 18.56
CA TYR A 703 11.00 -17.34 19.18
C TYR A 703 10.92 -17.12 20.69
N ALA A 704 11.65 -17.94 21.45
CA ALA A 704 11.94 -17.72 22.86
C ALA A 704 13.46 -17.62 23.04
N ILE A 705 13.93 -16.46 23.46
CA ILE A 705 15.36 -16.12 23.51
C ILE A 705 15.72 -15.70 24.92
N ASP A 706 16.82 -16.21 25.46
CA ASP A 706 17.35 -15.74 26.73
C ASP A 706 17.70 -14.24 26.66
N ALA A 707 17.08 -13.43 27.52
CA ALA A 707 17.18 -11.98 27.43
C ALA A 707 18.60 -11.46 27.66
N GLN A 708 19.41 -12.16 28.45
CA GLN A 708 20.75 -11.71 28.82
C GLN A 708 21.82 -12.12 27.80
N SER A 709 21.72 -13.35 27.26
CA SER A 709 22.74 -13.93 26.37
C SER A 709 22.37 -13.87 24.89
N GLY A 710 21.10 -13.75 24.54
CA GLY A 710 20.63 -13.90 23.16
C GLY A 710 20.53 -15.35 22.68
N GLU A 711 20.71 -16.33 23.58
CA GLU A 711 20.62 -17.75 23.24
C GLU A 711 19.17 -18.16 22.95
N LEU A 712 18.94 -18.80 21.80
CA LEU A 712 17.65 -19.36 21.44
C LEU A 712 17.32 -20.55 22.34
N LYS A 713 16.21 -20.47 23.07
CA LYS A 713 15.68 -21.59 23.89
C LYS A 713 14.84 -22.52 23.04
N TRP A 714 13.93 -21.96 22.23
CA TRP A 714 13.14 -22.69 21.27
C TRP A 714 12.59 -21.74 20.18
N GLU A 715 12.26 -22.31 19.02
CA GLU A 715 11.49 -21.64 17.97
C GLU A 715 10.36 -22.54 17.47
N ARG A 716 9.29 -21.94 16.95
CA ARG A 716 8.11 -22.66 16.45
C ARG A 716 7.45 -21.95 15.27
N PRO A 717 7.29 -22.61 14.11
CA PRO A 717 6.44 -22.08 13.04
C PRO A 717 4.97 -22.30 13.37
N LEU A 718 4.15 -21.24 13.33
CA LEU A 718 2.70 -21.30 13.50
C LEU A 718 1.95 -21.69 12.22
N ARG A 719 2.62 -21.55 11.07
CA ARG A 719 2.04 -21.76 9.74
C ARG A 719 2.81 -22.87 9.00
N GLN A 720 2.11 -23.64 8.17
CA GLN A 720 2.73 -24.65 7.31
C GLN A 720 2.14 -24.58 5.90
N ASN A 721 3.01 -24.59 4.88
CA ASN A 721 2.67 -24.84 3.46
C ASN A 721 1.65 -23.88 2.80
N ILE A 722 1.49 -22.64 3.29
CA ILE A 722 0.53 -21.66 2.71
C ILE A 722 1.19 -20.28 2.61
N ILE A 723 1.08 -19.63 1.45
CA ILE A 723 1.42 -18.21 1.30
C ILE A 723 0.27 -17.41 1.92
N GLN A 724 0.49 -16.79 3.07
CA GLN A 724 -0.52 -15.99 3.79
C GLN A 724 -0.03 -14.55 4.01
N TYR A 725 -0.96 -13.69 4.43
CA TYR A 725 -0.68 -12.31 4.83
C TYR A 725 0.47 -12.20 5.84
N PRO A 726 1.29 -11.15 5.76
CA PRO A 726 2.34 -10.91 6.75
C PRO A 726 1.72 -10.83 8.15
N TYR A 727 2.34 -11.50 9.12
CA TYR A 727 1.98 -11.35 10.53
C TYR A 727 2.55 -10.04 11.07
N THR A 728 1.67 -9.13 11.54
CA THR A 728 2.07 -7.80 12.01
C THR A 728 1.67 -7.51 13.45
N GLN A 729 1.15 -8.50 14.20
CA GLN A 729 0.83 -8.36 15.63
C GLN A 729 2.04 -8.71 16.50
N GLY A 730 2.07 -8.20 17.73
CA GLY A 730 3.03 -8.64 18.74
C GLY A 730 2.56 -9.91 19.45
N VAL A 731 3.41 -10.42 20.33
CA VAL A 731 3.11 -11.58 21.19
C VAL A 731 2.73 -11.12 22.60
N VAL A 732 1.88 -11.89 23.28
CA VAL A 732 1.58 -11.65 24.71
C VAL A 732 1.85 -12.93 25.50
N VAL A 733 2.51 -12.78 26.65
CA VAL A 733 2.77 -13.90 27.57
C VAL A 733 2.04 -13.65 28.88
N SER A 734 1.32 -14.66 29.36
CA SER A 734 0.67 -14.62 30.68
C SER A 734 0.71 -16.01 31.31
N ARG A 735 1.05 -16.08 32.60
CA ARG A 735 1.10 -17.32 33.38
C ARG A 735 1.85 -18.49 32.70
N GLY A 736 2.95 -18.18 32.02
CA GLY A 736 3.75 -19.19 31.31
C GLY A 736 3.17 -19.66 29.98
N VAL A 737 2.17 -18.97 29.43
CA VAL A 737 1.59 -19.25 28.13
C VAL A 737 1.86 -18.09 27.18
N VAL A 738 2.39 -18.38 26.00
CA VAL A 738 2.63 -17.44 24.91
C VAL A 738 1.45 -17.49 23.95
N TYR A 739 0.83 -16.36 23.67
CA TYR A 739 -0.23 -16.21 22.67
C TYR A 739 0.31 -15.45 21.46
N ALA A 740 0.26 -16.09 20.29
CA ALA A 740 0.77 -15.54 19.05
C ALA A 740 -0.06 -16.03 17.85
N GLY A 741 0.00 -15.30 16.74
CA GLY A 741 -0.79 -15.58 15.53
C GLY A 741 -2.17 -14.91 15.52
N GLN A 742 -2.95 -15.19 14.48
CA GLN A 742 -4.26 -14.57 14.22
C GLN A 742 -5.18 -15.61 13.57
N GLY A 743 -6.50 -15.51 13.78
CA GLY A 743 -7.46 -16.35 13.07
C GLY A 743 -7.20 -17.83 13.28
N TYR A 744 -7.20 -18.62 12.21
CA TYR A 744 -6.98 -20.07 12.26
C TYR A 744 -5.58 -20.51 12.69
N TYR A 745 -4.63 -19.59 12.85
CA TYR A 745 -3.29 -19.89 13.38
C TYR A 745 -2.98 -19.13 14.67
N LEU A 746 -3.98 -18.46 15.28
CA LEU A 746 -3.84 -18.00 16.67
C LEU A 746 -3.60 -19.22 17.56
N THR A 747 -2.48 -19.22 18.26
CA THR A 747 -1.94 -20.39 18.96
C THR A 747 -1.50 -19.98 20.36
N ALA A 748 -1.80 -20.84 21.34
CA ALA A 748 -1.17 -20.80 22.65
C ALA A 748 -0.04 -21.83 22.73
N LEU A 749 1.10 -21.38 23.22
CA LEU A 749 2.31 -22.19 23.39
C LEU A 749 2.74 -22.16 24.86
N ASP A 750 3.30 -23.26 25.35
CA ASP A 750 4.03 -23.27 26.62
C ASP A 750 5.29 -22.41 26.51
N ALA A 751 5.51 -21.51 27.46
CA ALA A 751 6.63 -20.56 27.43
C ALA A 751 8.00 -21.22 27.62
N VAL A 752 8.06 -22.40 28.25
CA VAL A 752 9.31 -23.08 28.57
C VAL A 752 9.82 -23.87 27.37
N ASN A 753 8.95 -24.58 26.66
CA ASN A 753 9.35 -25.54 25.61
C ASN A 753 8.72 -25.29 24.22
N GLY A 754 7.79 -24.35 24.08
CA GLY A 754 7.13 -24.05 22.82
C GLY A 754 6.11 -25.10 22.37
N GLU A 755 5.68 -26.00 23.26
CA GLU A 755 4.64 -26.98 22.97
C GLU A 755 3.29 -26.29 22.75
N VAL A 756 2.57 -26.75 21.73
CA VAL A 756 1.25 -26.21 21.39
C VAL A 756 0.23 -26.67 22.42
N LEU A 757 -0.36 -25.72 23.14
CA LEU A 757 -1.44 -25.97 24.10
C LEU A 757 -2.80 -26.01 23.40
N TRP A 758 -3.05 -25.06 22.50
CA TRP A 758 -4.22 -25.04 21.63
C TRP A 758 -3.98 -24.18 20.38
N VAL A 759 -4.77 -24.44 19.33
CA VAL A 759 -4.85 -23.63 18.10
C VAL A 759 -6.30 -23.24 17.87
N ASN A 760 -6.55 -21.97 17.58
CA ASN A 760 -7.89 -21.48 17.31
C ASN A 760 -8.45 -22.04 15.99
N THR A 761 -9.70 -22.48 16.03
CA THR A 761 -10.44 -22.94 14.85
C THR A 761 -11.76 -22.19 14.63
N HIS A 762 -12.06 -21.18 15.44
CA HIS A 762 -13.39 -20.57 15.50
C HIS A 762 -13.61 -19.48 14.45
N TRP A 763 -12.56 -18.79 14.01
CA TRP A 763 -12.69 -17.65 13.10
C TRP A 763 -11.48 -17.50 12.17
N ARG A 764 -11.73 -16.93 10.98
CA ARG A 764 -10.72 -16.62 9.96
C ARG A 764 -9.99 -15.33 10.26
N GLY A 765 -8.66 -15.35 10.13
CA GLY A 765 -7.85 -14.15 10.09
C GLY A 765 -7.69 -13.77 8.63
N ASP A 766 -8.49 -12.79 8.19
CA ASP A 766 -8.40 -12.30 6.81
C ASP A 766 -7.24 -11.30 6.72
N VAL A 767 -7.48 -10.03 7.04
CA VAL A 767 -6.47 -8.98 6.90
C VAL A 767 -5.64 -8.84 8.19
N ALA A 768 -4.33 -8.64 8.03
CA ALA A 768 -3.42 -8.41 9.14
C ALA A 768 -3.81 -7.16 9.95
N THR A 769 -3.50 -7.14 11.23
CA THR A 769 -3.70 -5.96 12.09
C THR A 769 -2.46 -5.74 12.95
N VAL A 770 -2.23 -4.49 13.36
CA VAL A 770 -1.13 -4.13 14.26
C VAL A 770 -1.54 -4.15 15.73
N ALA A 771 -2.83 -4.32 16.04
CA ALA A 771 -3.29 -4.36 17.43
C ALA A 771 -2.70 -5.55 18.18
N ASN A 772 -2.06 -5.25 19.31
CA ASN A 772 -1.49 -6.26 20.18
C ASN A 772 -2.58 -7.02 20.95
N PRO A 773 -2.47 -8.36 21.07
CA PRO A 773 -3.35 -9.12 21.95
C PRO A 773 -3.13 -8.74 23.42
N ILE A 774 -4.17 -8.89 24.24
CA ILE A 774 -4.11 -8.62 25.69
C ILE A 774 -4.82 -9.72 26.47
N VAL A 775 -4.30 -10.03 27.65
CA VAL A 775 -4.88 -11.03 28.57
C VAL A 775 -5.39 -10.33 29.82
N ASP A 776 -6.66 -10.57 30.16
CA ASP A 776 -7.20 -10.35 31.50
C ASP A 776 -6.96 -11.61 32.35
N GLU A 777 -5.95 -11.54 33.21
CA GLU A 777 -5.58 -12.66 34.07
C GLU A 777 -6.66 -12.97 35.12
N THR A 778 -7.45 -11.98 35.53
CA THR A 778 -8.47 -12.15 36.58
C THR A 778 -9.58 -13.05 36.08
N ASN A 779 -10.06 -12.78 34.86
CA ASN A 779 -11.15 -13.50 34.24
C ASN A 779 -10.71 -14.59 33.26
N ASN A 780 -9.40 -14.73 33.04
CA ASN A 780 -8.79 -15.69 32.10
C ASN A 780 -9.23 -15.47 30.63
N ILE A 781 -9.27 -14.20 30.20
CA ILE A 781 -9.76 -13.81 28.88
C ILE A 781 -8.61 -13.28 28.01
N LEU A 782 -8.44 -13.85 26.83
CA LEU A 782 -7.56 -13.36 25.79
C LEU A 782 -8.36 -12.57 24.74
N LEU A 783 -8.09 -11.27 24.61
CA LEU A 783 -8.66 -10.43 23.56
C LEU A 783 -7.67 -10.27 22.40
N THR A 784 -8.18 -10.50 21.18
CA THR A 784 -7.44 -10.41 19.92
C THR A 784 -8.25 -9.61 18.89
N ALA A 785 -7.61 -9.26 17.78
CA ALA A 785 -8.20 -8.48 16.70
C ALA A 785 -7.79 -9.01 15.32
N ALA A 786 -8.57 -8.63 14.32
CA ALA A 786 -8.24 -8.76 12.91
C ALA A 786 -8.85 -7.58 12.13
N TYR A 787 -8.03 -6.93 11.29
CA TYR A 787 -8.46 -5.75 10.55
C TYR A 787 -9.56 -6.14 9.55
N TRP A 788 -10.55 -5.28 9.39
CA TRP A 788 -11.80 -5.52 8.65
C TRP A 788 -12.67 -6.67 9.11
N THR A 789 -12.24 -7.46 10.08
CA THR A 789 -12.98 -8.62 10.58
C THR A 789 -13.62 -8.34 11.93
N GLY A 790 -12.87 -7.80 12.91
CA GLY A 790 -13.42 -7.53 14.25
C GLY A 790 -12.47 -7.83 15.42
N ARG A 791 -13.07 -7.94 16.61
CA ARG A 791 -12.40 -8.29 17.88
C ARG A 791 -12.98 -9.58 18.45
N PHE A 792 -12.12 -10.40 19.06
CA PHE A 792 -12.43 -11.77 19.47
C PHE A 792 -11.88 -12.05 20.85
N ALA A 793 -12.74 -12.42 21.80
CA ALA A 793 -12.34 -12.84 23.13
C ALA A 793 -12.43 -14.35 23.28
N HIS A 794 -11.40 -14.93 23.88
CA HIS A 794 -11.27 -16.36 24.07
C HIS A 794 -11.00 -16.67 25.53
N ASP A 795 -11.42 -17.86 25.96
CA ASP A 795 -10.87 -18.45 27.17
C ASP A 795 -9.38 -18.71 26.93
N ALA A 796 -8.52 -18.08 27.74
CA ALA A 796 -7.08 -18.09 27.52
C ALA A 796 -6.46 -19.48 27.70
N THR A 797 -7.10 -20.38 28.45
CA THR A 797 -6.61 -21.74 28.71
C THR A 797 -6.97 -22.71 27.59
N THR A 798 -8.15 -22.56 26.99
CA THR A 798 -8.72 -23.53 26.05
C THR A 798 -8.79 -23.03 24.61
N GLY A 799 -8.65 -21.73 24.39
CA GLY A 799 -8.80 -21.11 23.07
C GLY A 799 -10.26 -21.07 22.58
N LYS A 800 -11.22 -21.42 23.43
CA LYS A 800 -12.64 -21.38 23.09
C LYS A 800 -13.08 -19.92 22.91
N LEU A 801 -13.69 -19.60 21.78
CA LEU A 801 -14.30 -18.28 21.56
C LEU A 801 -15.44 -18.06 22.57
N ILE A 802 -15.39 -16.93 23.29
CA ILE A 802 -16.39 -16.52 24.27
C ILE A 802 -17.35 -15.52 23.64
N TRP A 803 -16.82 -14.47 23.01
CA TRP A 803 -17.59 -13.47 22.28
C TRP A 803 -16.79 -12.89 21.11
N GLU A 804 -17.51 -12.33 20.15
CA GLU A 804 -16.93 -11.61 19.01
C GLU A 804 -17.72 -10.33 18.70
N LYS A 805 -17.03 -9.32 18.16
CA LYS A 805 -17.63 -8.08 17.64
C LYS A 805 -17.14 -7.83 16.22
N ARG A 806 -18.08 -7.73 15.28
CA ARG A 806 -17.82 -7.60 13.83
C ARG A 806 -18.63 -6.48 13.17
N ASP A 807 -19.09 -5.51 13.95
CA ASP A 807 -19.90 -4.41 13.44
C ASP A 807 -19.05 -3.39 12.65
N GLY A 808 -19.73 -2.42 12.01
CA GLY A 808 -19.09 -1.41 11.18
C GLY A 808 -18.06 -0.53 11.91
N ASP A 809 -18.17 -0.40 13.23
CA ASP A 809 -17.26 0.41 14.04
C ASP A 809 -16.08 -0.43 14.54
N THR A 810 -16.33 -1.66 14.99
CA THR A 810 -15.31 -2.51 15.63
C THR A 810 -14.49 -3.35 14.66
N ARG A 811 -14.91 -3.45 13.38
CA ARG A 811 -14.14 -4.14 12.34
C ARG A 811 -12.79 -3.46 12.02
N TYR A 812 -12.63 -2.17 12.31
CA TYR A 812 -11.36 -1.46 12.16
C TYR A 812 -10.57 -1.56 13.47
N ALA A 813 -9.88 -2.68 13.65
CA ALA A 813 -9.38 -3.11 14.94
C ALA A 813 -7.85 -2.95 15.13
N ASP A 814 -7.26 -1.86 14.61
CA ASP A 814 -5.81 -1.62 14.67
C ASP A 814 -5.32 -0.99 15.98
N ASN A 815 -6.22 -0.35 16.73
CA ASN A 815 -5.88 0.19 18.03
C ASN A 815 -5.62 -0.93 19.04
N SER A 816 -4.43 -0.91 19.64
CA SER A 816 -4.02 -1.84 20.69
C SER A 816 -4.86 -1.62 21.97
N PRO A 817 -5.65 -2.61 22.42
CA PRO A 817 -6.51 -2.47 23.60
C PRO A 817 -5.70 -2.37 24.90
N VAL A 818 -6.33 -1.82 25.95
CA VAL A 818 -5.78 -1.70 27.30
C VAL A 818 -6.75 -2.26 28.32
N LEU A 819 -6.23 -3.01 29.29
CA LEU A 819 -6.97 -3.45 30.47
C LEU A 819 -6.72 -2.45 31.60
N PHE A 820 -7.79 -1.84 32.11
CA PHE A 820 -7.75 -0.92 33.24
C PHE A 820 -9.00 -1.11 34.09
N ASP A 821 -8.87 -1.14 35.42
CA ASP A 821 -10.01 -1.31 36.34
C ASP A 821 -10.96 -2.48 35.95
N GLY A 822 -10.39 -3.62 35.56
CA GLY A 822 -11.13 -4.82 35.17
C GLY A 822 -11.91 -4.74 33.86
N LYS A 823 -11.68 -3.70 33.02
CA LYS A 823 -12.38 -3.49 31.75
C LYS A 823 -11.41 -3.34 30.58
N PHE A 824 -11.85 -3.77 29.40
CA PHE A 824 -11.12 -3.49 28.17
C PHE A 824 -11.48 -2.10 27.64
N TYR A 825 -10.46 -1.35 27.26
CA TYR A 825 -10.53 -0.05 26.59
C TYR A 825 -9.91 -0.17 25.22
N TYR A 826 -10.61 0.30 24.19
CA TYR A 826 -10.04 0.45 22.87
C TYR A 826 -10.74 1.57 22.11
N ALA A 827 -10.10 2.03 21.06
CA ALA A 827 -10.67 2.96 20.11
C ALA A 827 -10.91 2.30 18.75
N SER A 828 -11.81 2.90 17.99
CA SER A 828 -12.03 2.62 16.57
C SER A 828 -12.36 3.95 15.87
N PRO A 829 -12.50 3.98 14.52
CA PRO A 829 -12.89 5.21 13.82
C PRO A 829 -14.16 5.82 14.39
N GLY A 830 -14.02 7.00 15.00
CA GLY A 830 -15.15 7.75 15.57
C GLY A 830 -15.60 7.32 16.97
N PHE A 831 -14.97 6.32 17.62
CA PHE A 831 -15.39 5.88 18.96
C PHE A 831 -14.25 5.52 19.92
N ILE A 832 -14.50 5.77 21.21
CA ILE A 832 -13.82 5.13 22.35
C ILE A 832 -14.83 4.20 23.02
N THR A 833 -14.43 2.98 23.33
CA THR A 833 -15.33 1.97 23.91
C THR A 833 -14.72 1.36 25.17
N GLU A 834 -15.56 1.22 26.21
CA GLU A 834 -15.32 0.39 27.39
C GLU A 834 -16.12 -0.90 27.27
N VAL A 835 -15.47 -2.03 27.52
CA VAL A 835 -16.06 -3.35 27.33
C VAL A 835 -15.82 -4.23 28.54
N ASP A 836 -16.87 -4.93 28.96
CA ASP A 836 -16.77 -6.01 29.93
C ASP A 836 -15.99 -7.21 29.31
N PRO A 837 -14.87 -7.64 29.92
CA PRO A 837 -14.04 -8.71 29.35
C PRO A 837 -14.79 -10.05 29.17
N MET A 838 -15.77 -10.35 30.02
CA MET A 838 -16.44 -11.65 30.04
C MET A 838 -17.58 -11.74 29.02
N SER A 839 -18.41 -10.70 28.91
CA SER A 839 -19.59 -10.70 28.05
C SER A 839 -19.38 -10.04 26.69
N GLY A 840 -18.40 -9.15 26.58
CA GLY A 840 -18.24 -8.28 25.42
C GLY A 840 -19.28 -7.14 25.38
N GLU A 841 -20.04 -6.93 26.45
CA GLU A 841 -20.98 -5.82 26.57
C GLU A 841 -20.26 -4.48 26.55
N GLU A 842 -20.78 -3.53 25.76
CA GLU A 842 -20.27 -2.16 25.72
C GLU A 842 -20.83 -1.40 26.91
N LEU A 843 -20.03 -1.29 27.96
CA LEU A 843 -20.38 -0.54 29.16
C LEU A 843 -20.48 0.96 28.86
N MET A 844 -19.70 1.42 27.89
CA MET A 844 -19.66 2.80 27.44
C MET A 844 -19.16 2.85 25.99
N LYS A 845 -19.80 3.69 25.16
CA LYS A 845 -19.33 4.02 23.81
C LYS A 845 -19.45 5.51 23.57
N PHE A 846 -18.30 6.19 23.50
CA PHE A 846 -18.21 7.64 23.36
C PHE A 846 -17.82 8.02 21.94
N LYS A 847 -18.62 8.88 21.31
CA LYS A 847 -18.34 9.38 19.96
C LYS A 847 -17.24 10.43 20.00
N ILE A 848 -16.27 10.29 19.10
CA ILE A 848 -15.15 11.22 18.93
C ILE A 848 -15.10 11.74 17.48
N ASP A 849 -14.52 12.92 17.27
CA ASP A 849 -14.30 13.51 15.94
C ASP A 849 -12.85 13.30 15.46
N TYR A 850 -12.37 12.05 15.55
CA TYR A 850 -11.00 11.69 15.20
C TYR A 850 -10.99 10.36 14.46
N ARG A 851 -10.04 10.20 13.53
CA ARG A 851 -9.77 8.91 12.89
C ARG A 851 -8.71 8.18 13.71
N ILE A 852 -9.00 6.94 14.09
CA ILE A 852 -8.08 6.09 14.85
C ILE A 852 -7.94 4.76 14.12
N ASN A 853 -6.93 4.71 13.25
CA ASN A 853 -6.46 3.52 12.53
C ASN A 853 -4.95 3.39 12.74
N SER A 854 -4.52 3.30 14.00
CA SER A 854 -3.10 3.27 14.36
C SER A 854 -2.85 2.27 15.48
N ASN A 855 -1.59 1.82 15.62
CA ASN A 855 -1.18 0.90 16.68
C ASN A 855 -1.23 1.51 18.10
N SER A 856 -1.52 2.81 18.21
CA SER A 856 -1.39 3.59 19.45
C SER A 856 -2.06 2.88 20.60
N ARG A 857 -1.29 2.57 21.65
CA ARG A 857 -1.86 2.03 22.90
C ARG A 857 -2.32 3.20 23.76
N PRO A 858 -3.63 3.38 24.01
CA PRO A 858 -4.12 4.51 24.79
C PRO A 858 -3.56 4.52 26.21
N LEU A 859 -3.25 5.69 26.74
CA LEU A 859 -3.01 5.85 28.18
C LEU A 859 -4.36 6.01 28.88
N VAL A 860 -4.68 5.06 29.75
CA VAL A 860 -5.91 5.05 30.55
C VAL A 860 -5.56 5.17 32.04
N THR A 861 -6.13 6.17 32.70
CA THR A 861 -6.04 6.41 34.15
C THR A 861 -7.40 6.87 34.66
N GLU A 862 -7.62 6.97 35.97
CA GLU A 862 -8.89 7.50 36.52
C GLU A 862 -9.32 8.84 35.90
N LYS A 863 -8.35 9.70 35.57
CA LYS A 863 -8.61 11.03 35.01
C LYS A 863 -8.53 11.09 33.50
N TYR A 864 -7.56 10.40 32.89
CA TYR A 864 -7.19 10.62 31.49
C TYR A 864 -7.48 9.40 30.62
N TYR A 865 -8.01 9.65 29.43
CA TYR A 865 -7.89 8.78 28.26
C TYR A 865 -7.11 9.55 27.20
N ILE A 866 -5.91 9.11 26.82
CA ILE A 866 -5.06 9.80 25.85
C ILE A 866 -4.65 8.82 24.76
N THR A 867 -4.81 9.19 23.50
CA THR A 867 -4.43 8.33 22.36
C THR A 867 -3.86 9.14 21.21
N GLY A 868 -2.94 8.52 20.47
CA GLY A 868 -2.59 8.95 19.12
C GLY A 868 -3.78 8.77 18.16
N THR A 869 -3.81 9.62 17.14
CA THR A 869 -4.82 9.63 16.08
C THR A 869 -4.12 9.60 14.73
N THR A 870 -4.87 9.26 13.70
CA THR A 870 -4.38 9.25 12.32
C THR A 870 -4.31 10.66 11.73
N ASP A 871 -5.25 11.53 12.08
CA ASP A 871 -5.49 12.79 11.37
C ASP A 871 -5.15 14.06 12.17
N LYS A 872 -5.11 14.02 13.51
CA LYS A 872 -5.00 15.23 14.36
C LYS A 872 -4.00 15.08 15.52
N GLY A 873 -2.96 14.25 15.38
CA GLY A 873 -1.91 14.06 16.38
C GLY A 873 -2.41 13.32 17.62
N VAL A 874 -2.26 13.91 18.81
CA VAL A 874 -2.66 13.30 20.09
C VAL A 874 -3.87 14.02 20.66
N VAL A 875 -4.82 13.27 21.22
CA VAL A 875 -6.00 13.82 21.92
C VAL A 875 -6.08 13.29 23.35
N ALA A 876 -6.51 14.13 24.28
CA ALA A 876 -6.75 13.78 25.67
C ALA A 876 -8.19 14.09 26.11
N TYR A 877 -8.80 13.15 26.81
CA TYR A 877 -10.14 13.26 27.39
C TYR A 877 -10.13 13.09 28.90
N ASP A 878 -11.06 13.77 29.56
CA ASP A 878 -11.33 13.63 30.99
C ASP A 878 -12.31 12.50 31.25
N ARG A 879 -11.81 11.32 31.65
CA ARG A 879 -12.63 10.15 31.98
C ARG A 879 -13.54 10.39 33.17
N SER A 880 -13.08 11.17 34.16
CA SER A 880 -13.86 11.49 35.35
C SER A 880 -15.02 12.45 35.08
N ASN A 881 -15.03 13.08 33.90
CA ASN A 881 -16.03 14.05 33.47
C ASN A 881 -16.63 13.67 32.11
N GLY A 882 -17.04 12.40 31.98
CA GLY A 882 -17.81 11.92 30.82
C GLY A 882 -17.08 12.05 29.49
N TYR A 883 -15.76 11.82 29.47
CA TYR A 883 -14.91 11.91 28.28
C TYR A 883 -14.92 13.29 27.60
N LYS A 884 -15.06 14.37 28.38
CA LYS A 884 -14.89 15.73 27.84
C LYS A 884 -13.46 15.90 27.28
N GLU A 885 -13.33 16.36 26.03
CA GLU A 885 -12.02 16.68 25.46
C GLU A 885 -11.35 17.78 26.30
N LEU A 886 -10.12 17.50 26.73
CA LEU A 886 -9.28 18.44 27.48
C LEU A 886 -8.46 19.30 26.53
N TRP A 887 -7.83 18.64 25.55
CA TRP A 887 -6.97 19.26 24.55
C TRP A 887 -6.66 18.25 23.44
N ASN A 888 -6.23 18.76 22.28
CA ASN A 888 -5.52 18.01 21.25
C ASN A 888 -4.21 18.72 20.89
N PHE A 889 -3.23 17.94 20.45
CA PHE A 889 -1.94 18.43 19.98
C PHE A 889 -1.71 17.93 18.56
N LYS A 890 -1.67 18.86 17.60
CA LYS A 890 -1.42 18.59 16.18
C LYS A 890 0.08 18.58 15.89
N THR A 891 0.56 17.50 15.30
CA THR A 891 1.95 17.36 14.84
C THR A 891 2.11 18.00 13.47
N ASN A 892 3.33 17.97 12.91
CA ASN A 892 3.48 18.24 11.48
C ASN A 892 2.88 17.09 10.66
N PRO A 893 2.68 17.27 9.34
CA PRO A 893 2.35 16.17 8.44
C PRO A 893 3.38 15.04 8.53
N ALA A 894 2.89 13.81 8.47
CA ALA A 894 3.69 12.60 8.48
C ALA A 894 4.63 12.55 7.26
N LEU A 895 5.85 12.06 7.48
CA LEU A 895 6.82 11.84 6.40
C LEU A 895 6.44 10.63 5.53
N LEU A 896 5.77 9.63 6.13
CA LEU A 896 5.29 8.41 5.49
C LEU A 896 3.87 8.10 5.96
N TYR A 897 3.04 7.57 5.05
CA TYR A 897 1.71 7.07 5.40
C TYR A 897 1.78 5.57 5.69
N THR A 898 1.37 5.18 6.88
CA THR A 898 1.36 3.80 7.38
C THR A 898 -0.07 3.33 7.61
N ALA A 899 -0.87 4.17 8.28
CA ALA A 899 -2.27 3.85 8.58
C ALA A 899 -3.10 3.52 7.32
N PRO A 900 -3.95 2.47 7.34
CA PRO A 900 -4.66 1.97 6.17
C PRO A 900 -5.47 3.03 5.41
N TYR A 901 -5.24 3.13 4.10
CA TYR A 901 -5.93 4.06 3.18
C TYR A 901 -5.74 5.55 3.50
N THR A 902 -4.78 5.87 4.34
CA THR A 902 -4.49 7.26 4.71
C THR A 902 -3.50 7.85 3.72
N LYS A 903 -3.78 9.08 3.31
CA LYS A 903 -2.98 9.88 2.39
C LYS A 903 -3.27 11.36 2.63
N ASP A 904 -2.46 12.24 2.06
CA ASP A 904 -2.60 13.70 2.09
C ASP A 904 -2.59 14.33 3.51
N PHE A 905 -1.45 14.92 3.90
CA PHE A 905 -1.33 15.80 5.08
C PHE A 905 -1.83 15.21 6.40
N GLN A 906 -1.59 13.92 6.63
CA GLN A 906 -1.99 13.24 7.88
C GLN A 906 -1.05 13.60 9.02
N MET A 907 -1.59 13.89 10.20
CA MET A 907 -0.82 14.18 11.43
C MET A 907 -0.78 12.94 12.31
N THR A 908 -0.28 11.83 11.75
CA THR A 908 -0.39 10.50 12.34
C THR A 908 0.55 10.31 13.53
N VAL A 909 0.01 9.71 14.59
CA VAL A 909 0.73 9.19 15.74
C VAL A 909 0.41 7.71 15.88
N ASP A 910 1.34 6.86 15.41
CA ASP A 910 1.20 5.40 15.47
C ASP A 910 1.55 4.81 16.82
N GLY A 911 2.57 5.36 17.49
CA GLY A 911 2.95 4.95 18.84
C GLY A 911 1.95 5.42 19.90
N GLY A 912 1.98 4.77 21.06
CA GLY A 912 1.31 5.24 22.27
C GLY A 912 2.05 6.40 22.94
N VAL A 913 1.46 6.90 24.01
CA VAL A 913 2.01 7.99 24.82
C VAL A 913 2.57 7.47 26.14
N ALA A 914 3.59 8.11 26.71
CA ALA A 914 4.05 7.84 28.07
C ALA A 914 3.93 9.08 28.96
N LEU A 915 3.52 8.89 30.20
CA LEU A 915 3.33 9.94 31.18
C LEU A 915 4.34 9.79 32.31
N LYS A 916 5.07 10.88 32.63
CA LYS A 916 5.90 10.99 33.82
C LYS A 916 5.65 12.32 34.51
N GLY A 917 5.09 12.27 35.72
CA GLY A 917 4.64 13.49 36.42
C GLY A 917 3.58 14.22 35.60
N ASN A 918 3.85 15.48 35.23
CA ASN A 918 2.97 16.28 34.38
C ASN A 918 3.38 16.28 32.89
N ASN A 919 4.47 15.59 32.54
CA ASN A 919 5.00 15.58 31.18
C ASN A 919 4.51 14.34 30.44
N LEU A 920 3.84 14.56 29.31
CA LEU A 920 3.43 13.53 28.38
C LEU A 920 4.40 13.51 27.18
N TYR A 921 4.93 12.34 26.87
CA TYR A 921 5.87 12.11 25.78
C TYR A 921 5.23 11.24 24.71
N PHE A 922 5.49 11.55 23.44
CA PHE A 922 5.08 10.72 22.31
C PHE A 922 6.00 10.96 21.11
N GLY A 923 6.14 9.94 20.26
CA GLY A 923 6.77 10.07 18.95
C GLY A 923 5.69 10.16 17.87
N ALA A 924 5.99 10.83 16.76
CA ALA A 924 5.05 10.98 15.66
C ALA A 924 5.68 10.62 14.31
N ASN A 925 4.82 10.38 13.31
CA ASN A 925 5.25 9.99 11.98
C ASN A 925 5.93 11.14 11.20
N ASP A 926 5.94 12.35 11.75
CA ASP A 926 6.68 13.51 11.24
C ASP A 926 8.18 13.49 11.62
N GLY A 927 8.60 12.49 12.42
CA GLY A 927 9.97 12.29 12.86
C GLY A 927 10.37 13.05 14.12
N TYR A 928 9.41 13.62 14.84
CA TYR A 928 9.67 14.31 16.10
C TYR A 928 9.27 13.49 17.33
N ILE A 929 10.10 13.61 18.36
CA ILE A 929 9.76 13.27 19.74
C ILE A 929 9.18 14.54 20.37
N TYR A 930 8.01 14.46 20.97
CA TYR A 930 7.34 15.58 21.62
C TYR A 930 7.24 15.39 23.13
N CYS A 931 7.29 16.50 23.85
CA CYS A 931 6.91 16.60 25.26
C CYS A 931 5.88 17.72 25.42
N VAL A 932 4.74 17.40 26.03
CA VAL A 932 3.65 18.35 26.33
C VAL A 932 3.20 18.22 27.78
N ASP A 933 2.58 19.27 28.33
CA ASP A 933 1.97 19.21 29.65
C ASP A 933 0.64 18.47 29.57
N VAL A 934 0.51 17.35 30.30
CA VAL A 934 -0.67 16.48 30.26
C VAL A 934 -1.97 17.19 30.65
N ARG A 935 -1.89 18.29 31.40
CA ARG A 935 -3.06 18.99 31.94
C ARG A 935 -3.75 19.86 30.90
N ASN A 936 -3.01 20.36 29.91
CA ASN A 936 -3.52 21.35 28.94
C ASN A 936 -2.96 21.20 27.52
N GLY A 937 -2.13 20.20 27.25
CA GLY A 937 -1.55 19.95 25.92
C GLY A 937 -0.49 20.98 25.52
N ARG A 938 -0.06 21.85 26.44
CA ARG A 938 0.92 22.89 26.12
C ARG A 938 2.25 22.26 25.81
N PHE A 939 2.78 22.60 24.63
CA PHE A 939 4.13 22.25 24.20
C PHE A 939 5.20 22.61 25.25
N ILE A 940 6.14 21.69 25.49
CA ILE A 940 7.30 21.88 26.37
C ILE A 940 8.60 21.84 25.56
N TRP A 941 8.82 20.78 24.79
CA TRP A 941 9.97 20.63 23.89
C TRP A 941 9.71 19.56 22.82
N ARG A 942 10.54 19.55 21.76
CA ARG A 942 10.63 18.44 20.79
C ARG A 942 12.07 18.18 20.36
N ILE A 943 12.34 16.98 19.84
CA ILE A 943 13.60 16.60 19.18
C ILE A 943 13.27 16.07 17.79
N ASN A 944 13.92 16.60 16.76
CA ASN A 944 13.78 16.12 15.39
C ASN A 944 14.77 14.98 15.13
N THR A 945 14.29 13.73 15.07
CA THR A 945 15.12 12.58 14.73
C THR A 945 15.36 12.47 13.22
N GLY A 946 14.49 13.10 12.42
CA GLY A 946 14.51 13.03 10.96
C GLY A 946 13.87 11.78 10.38
N SER A 947 13.32 10.88 11.20
CA SER A 947 12.72 9.64 10.75
C SER A 947 11.44 9.34 11.54
N PRO A 948 10.35 8.83 10.91
CA PRO A 948 9.10 8.51 11.61
C PRO A 948 9.32 7.68 12.87
N ILE A 949 8.53 7.93 13.92
CA ILE A 949 8.51 7.13 15.15
C ILE A 949 7.17 6.39 15.22
N LEU A 950 7.21 5.08 14.96
CA LEU A 950 6.01 4.26 14.77
C LEU A 950 5.68 3.37 15.99
N GLY A 951 6.68 3.00 16.78
CA GLY A 951 6.53 2.19 17.99
C GLY A 951 6.16 3.00 19.24
N ASN A 952 5.78 2.32 20.32
CA ASN A 952 5.62 2.98 21.62
C ASN A 952 7.00 3.32 22.19
N LEU A 953 7.03 4.37 23.01
CA LEU A 953 8.22 4.77 23.77
C LEU A 953 8.17 4.26 25.21
N VAL A 954 9.35 4.05 25.80
CA VAL A 954 9.46 3.48 27.16
C VAL A 954 10.29 4.40 28.04
N ILE A 955 9.78 4.66 29.24
CA ILE A 955 10.47 5.46 30.26
C ILE A 955 10.93 4.52 31.36
N GLU A 956 12.22 4.56 31.68
CA GLU A 956 12.80 3.85 32.81
C GLU A 956 13.72 4.80 33.60
N GLY A 957 13.36 5.09 34.85
CA GLY A 957 14.01 6.12 35.65
C GLY A 957 13.91 7.50 34.99
N GLU A 958 15.06 8.13 34.71
CA GLU A 958 15.18 9.44 34.03
C GLU A 958 15.48 9.33 32.53
N THR A 959 15.42 8.13 31.94
CA THR A 959 15.75 7.91 30.53
C THR A 959 14.51 7.45 29.75
N LEU A 960 14.29 8.11 28.61
CA LEU A 960 13.29 7.82 27.60
C LEU A 960 13.97 7.07 26.43
N TYR A 961 13.47 5.88 26.12
CA TYR A 961 13.96 5.02 25.03
C TYR A 961 12.97 5.00 23.87
N ILE A 962 13.47 5.24 22.66
CA ILE A 962 12.67 5.42 21.45
C ILE A 962 13.37 4.79 20.26
N ALA A 963 12.63 4.10 19.39
CA ALA A 963 13.11 3.64 18.10
C ALA A 963 12.50 4.47 16.97
N ASP A 964 13.33 4.93 16.03
CA ASP A 964 12.87 5.54 14.79
C ASP A 964 12.90 4.54 13.62
N PHE A 965 12.16 4.86 12.56
CA PHE A 965 12.01 4.00 11.39
C PHE A 965 13.33 3.76 10.63
N ALA A 966 14.27 4.70 10.69
CA ALA A 966 15.61 4.56 10.11
C ALA A 966 16.48 3.55 10.87
N GLY A 967 15.97 2.94 11.93
CA GLY A 967 16.65 1.88 12.68
C GLY A 967 17.49 2.37 13.83
N ASN A 968 17.35 3.63 14.22
CA ASN A 968 18.09 4.18 15.35
C ASN A 968 17.29 3.98 16.65
N LEU A 969 17.97 3.46 17.67
CA LEU A 969 17.52 3.43 19.04
C LEU A 969 18.16 4.59 19.79
N TRP A 970 17.32 5.42 20.42
CA TRP A 970 17.70 6.64 21.12
C TRP A 970 17.51 6.45 22.62
N ALA A 971 18.51 6.86 23.42
CA ALA A 971 18.37 7.05 24.86
C ALA A 971 18.44 8.55 25.18
N VAL A 972 17.34 9.09 25.71
CA VAL A 972 17.17 10.51 26.00
C VAL A 972 16.91 10.71 27.48
N LYS A 973 17.80 11.40 28.17
CA LYS A 973 17.61 11.80 29.55
C LYS A 973 16.63 12.97 29.64
N ILE A 974 15.60 12.86 30.48
CA ILE A 974 14.46 13.79 30.61
C ILE A 974 14.30 14.39 32.01
#